data_AF-A0A9D8G3X2-F1
#
_entry.id   AF-A0A9D8G3X2-F1
#
_cell.length_a   1.000
_cell.length_b   1.000
_cell.length_c   1.000
_cell.angle_alpha   90.00
_cell.angle_beta   90.00
_cell.angle_gamma   90.00
#
_symmetry.space_group_name_H-M   'P 1'
#
loop_
_entity.id
_entity.type
_entity.pdbx_description
1 polymer ?
#
loop_
_entity_poly.entity_id
_entity_poly.type
_entity_poly.pdbx_seq_one_letter_code
_entity_poly.pdbx_strand_id
1 'polypeptide(L)'
;MDEFRLKKAEAIRAGGKQPYAAKFDRTHTLTEAKTLKDRKKTAIAGRVVLFRGMGKMIFATLQDHTGRLQIAWKADVISEREFNAVLELIDLGDIIGVSGEHFTTQKGEPTILVKEWTMLTKALRSPPEKWHGIADQETAWRQRYLDLTSNRETFDRFTFRSDFIRLMREFYWKNGFVEMETPVLVNAASGALATPFVTHHEAYDMDVFLRIATETFLKECLVGGFDRVFEVGRIFRNEGLDPSHLQDFTMVEHYASYWDYEENMRFTEDMLSTLMKELTGSMKVNIPDREGNLVEVNFKPPWPKLDIAEIIEKDCGIDFRYCKTADDLRAAITKKGIKLDVDIKALGRGNLIDQLYKKVSRPKIVQPTFVTKHPLDLSPLARRNDDNPDSTDRFQLVVGGWEIVNAYSELIDPVDQAQRFDAQSKASAKGDSDAHRKDDEYVKALEYGCPPCSGWGMGVDRIVALLTQQGNLRDVVLFPLMKPEKAVSYERSATSNVHQSSKLKAQSSSVSSLPPPSSMLLEHASYGHLLPAAHGLLEAHADATKAHLVATGAAMEALAKKFGGDTQTWKVAGMLHDLDWDKLDKDYREHCGDTLAHLLSTIKAPEELLGDIRAHYQSMYGEKYPLDTMLRKCLYCVDELTGFIIAVTYVRPSKKIADVEVKSVTKKLKDKSFAAQVDRSQIQQCEALLGIPLDEFVQITLDAMKAVAGDLGL
;
A
#
# COMPACT_ATOMS: atom_id res chain seq x y z
N MET A 1 -0.53 20.84 -17.55
CA MET A 1 -0.58 20.18 -18.88
C MET A 1 0.68 20.60 -19.63
N ASP A 2 1.16 19.80 -20.58
CA ASP A 2 2.28 20.19 -21.43
C ASP A 2 1.79 21.19 -22.49
N GLU A 3 2.28 22.43 -22.44
CA GLU A 3 1.86 23.51 -23.36
C GLU A 3 2.21 23.21 -24.82
N PHE A 4 3.30 22.50 -25.08
CA PHE A 4 3.71 22.16 -26.45
C PHE A 4 2.77 21.14 -27.07
N ARG A 5 2.39 20.11 -26.30
CA ARG A 5 1.39 19.11 -26.74
C ARG A 5 0.00 19.72 -26.90
N LEU A 6 -0.35 20.72 -26.09
CA LEU A 6 -1.59 21.47 -26.23
C LEU A 6 -1.62 22.25 -27.56
N LYS A 7 -0.54 22.97 -27.91
CA LYS A 7 -0.42 23.66 -29.21
C LYS A 7 -0.55 22.70 -30.39
N LYS A 8 -0.03 21.47 -30.29
CA LYS A 8 -0.25 20.45 -31.32
C LYS A 8 -1.72 20.03 -31.44
N ALA A 9 -2.43 19.89 -30.33
CA ALA A 9 -3.86 19.61 -30.36
C ALA A 9 -4.65 20.73 -31.06
N GLU A 10 -4.26 21.99 -30.82
CA GLU A 10 -4.83 23.16 -31.50
C GLU A 10 -4.48 23.19 -33.00
N ALA A 11 -3.24 22.84 -33.37
CA ALA A 11 -2.82 22.73 -34.76
C ALA A 11 -3.62 21.66 -35.53
N ILE A 12 -3.90 20.51 -34.89
CA ILE A 12 -4.77 19.47 -35.45
C ILE A 12 -6.17 20.04 -35.76
N ARG A 13 -6.74 20.81 -34.82
CA ARG A 13 -8.05 21.49 -35.03
C ARG A 13 -7.99 22.52 -36.13
N ALA A 14 -6.98 23.38 -36.15
CA ALA A 14 -6.78 24.41 -37.18
C ALA A 14 -6.63 23.79 -38.58
N GLY A 15 -6.06 22.59 -38.67
CA GLY A 15 -5.99 21.79 -39.89
C GLY A 15 -7.29 21.11 -40.31
N GLY A 16 -8.41 21.34 -39.61
CA GLY A 16 -9.71 20.75 -39.91
C GLY A 16 -9.88 19.30 -39.44
N LYS A 17 -8.92 18.76 -38.66
CA LYS A 17 -8.97 17.40 -38.08
C LYS A 17 -9.38 17.46 -36.60
N GLN A 18 -9.96 16.39 -36.07
CA GLN A 18 -10.30 16.31 -34.64
C GLN A 18 -9.16 15.64 -33.86
N PRO A 19 -8.61 16.26 -32.80
CA PRO A 19 -7.58 15.63 -31.95
C PRO A 19 -8.16 14.55 -31.02
N TYR A 20 -9.50 14.46 -30.93
CA TYR A 20 -10.24 13.50 -30.14
C TYR A 20 -11.38 12.93 -31.01
N ALA A 21 -11.16 11.75 -31.57
CA ALA A 21 -12.13 11.12 -32.46
C ALA A 21 -13.27 10.46 -31.66
N ALA A 22 -14.50 10.57 -32.16
CA ALA A 22 -15.66 9.92 -31.54
C ALA A 22 -15.69 8.40 -31.80
N LYS A 23 -15.14 7.95 -32.94
CA LYS A 23 -15.17 6.55 -33.38
C LYS A 23 -13.97 6.25 -34.29
N PHE A 24 -13.55 4.99 -34.28
CA PHE A 24 -12.67 4.41 -35.29
C PHE A 24 -13.12 2.98 -35.59
N ASP A 25 -13.29 2.64 -36.88
CA ASP A 25 -13.71 1.31 -37.30
C ASP A 25 -12.52 0.34 -37.34
N ARG A 26 -12.16 -0.15 -36.15
CA ARG A 26 -11.10 -1.15 -35.96
C ARG A 26 -11.57 -2.51 -36.49
N THR A 27 -10.76 -3.15 -37.33
CA THR A 27 -11.04 -4.49 -37.90
C THR A 27 -10.37 -5.62 -37.15
N HIS A 28 -9.22 -5.37 -36.53
CA HIS A 28 -8.42 -6.37 -35.81
C HIS A 28 -7.80 -5.73 -34.56
N THR A 29 -7.60 -6.53 -33.52
CA THR A 29 -6.65 -6.25 -32.43
C THR A 29 -5.21 -6.32 -32.94
N LEU A 30 -4.27 -5.81 -32.15
CA LEU A 30 -2.86 -5.84 -32.57
C LEU A 30 -2.31 -7.27 -32.68
N THR A 31 -2.70 -8.18 -31.78
CA THR A 31 -2.28 -9.58 -31.83
C THR A 31 -2.87 -10.32 -33.03
N GLU A 32 -4.14 -10.11 -33.36
CA GLU A 32 -4.74 -10.68 -34.58
C GLU A 32 -4.03 -10.16 -35.84
N ALA A 33 -3.84 -8.83 -35.92
CA ALA A 33 -3.20 -8.19 -37.07
C ALA A 33 -1.75 -8.67 -37.29
N LYS A 34 -1.04 -8.99 -36.20
CA LYS A 34 0.34 -9.51 -36.24
C LYS A 34 0.45 -10.88 -36.93
N THR A 35 -0.63 -11.65 -36.98
CA THR A 35 -0.67 -13.00 -37.58
C THR A 35 -1.21 -13.03 -39.01
N LEU A 36 -1.57 -11.87 -39.56
CA LEU A 36 -2.11 -11.79 -40.92
C LEU A 36 -1.04 -12.14 -41.95
N LYS A 37 -1.50 -12.70 -43.07
CA LYS A 37 -0.64 -12.89 -44.25
C LYS A 37 -0.25 -11.53 -44.85
N ASP A 38 0.94 -11.46 -45.43
CA ASP A 38 1.40 -10.27 -46.15
C ASP A 38 0.38 -9.80 -47.21
N ARG A 39 0.32 -8.49 -47.40
CA ARG A 39 -0.60 -7.75 -48.27
C ARG A 39 -2.08 -7.78 -47.84
N LYS A 40 -2.42 -8.38 -46.71
CA LYS A 40 -3.77 -8.26 -46.15
C LYS A 40 -4.02 -6.85 -45.63
N LYS A 41 -5.15 -6.27 -46.04
CA LYS A 41 -5.61 -4.98 -45.55
C LYS A 41 -6.12 -5.11 -44.12
N THR A 42 -5.78 -4.15 -43.29
CA THR A 42 -6.24 -4.09 -41.90
C THR A 42 -6.34 -2.64 -41.43
N ALA A 43 -7.23 -2.42 -40.48
CA ALA A 43 -7.38 -1.19 -39.72
C ALA A 43 -7.24 -1.50 -38.23
N ILE A 44 -6.22 -0.92 -37.61
CA ILE A 44 -5.84 -1.16 -36.21
C ILE A 44 -5.74 0.16 -35.45
N ALA A 45 -5.84 0.11 -34.13
CA ALA A 45 -5.67 1.27 -33.27
C ALA A 45 -4.89 0.90 -32.02
N GLY A 46 -4.14 1.86 -31.48
CA GLY A 46 -3.38 1.65 -30.26
C GLY A 46 -2.62 2.90 -29.82
N ARG A 47 -2.04 2.79 -28.62
CA ARG A 47 -1.19 3.83 -28.05
C ARG A 47 0.20 3.77 -28.66
N VAL A 48 0.74 4.91 -29.08
CA VAL A 48 2.11 5.03 -29.58
C VAL A 48 3.10 4.91 -28.41
N VAL A 49 3.81 3.79 -28.34
CA VAL A 49 4.81 3.52 -27.28
C VAL A 49 6.25 3.67 -27.76
N LEU A 50 6.48 3.55 -29.07
CA LEU A 50 7.73 3.88 -29.74
C LEU A 50 7.44 4.67 -31.01
N PHE A 51 8.33 5.61 -31.34
CA PHE A 51 8.21 6.47 -32.52
C PHE A 51 9.61 6.90 -32.95
N ARG A 52 9.97 6.68 -34.21
CA ARG A 52 11.29 7.00 -34.79
C ARG A 52 11.15 7.39 -36.27
N GLY A 53 11.77 8.51 -36.66
CA GLY A 53 11.96 8.90 -38.06
C GLY A 53 13.34 8.47 -38.56
N MET A 54 13.41 7.94 -39.78
CA MET A 54 14.64 7.50 -40.44
C MET A 54 14.59 7.81 -41.94
N GLY A 55 15.06 9.00 -42.33
CA GLY A 55 15.05 9.43 -43.74
C GLY A 55 13.64 9.42 -44.33
N LYS A 56 13.40 8.55 -45.33
CA LYS A 56 12.10 8.41 -46.02
C LYS A 56 11.11 7.45 -45.34
N MET A 57 11.43 6.98 -44.14
CA MET A 57 10.61 6.05 -43.35
C MET A 57 10.33 6.62 -41.97
N ILE A 58 9.13 6.35 -41.44
CA ILE A 58 8.79 6.57 -40.03
C ILE A 58 8.29 5.25 -39.49
N PHE A 59 8.79 4.83 -38.33
CA PHE A 59 8.32 3.64 -37.63
C PHE A 59 7.72 4.04 -36.29
N ALA A 60 6.62 3.38 -35.94
CA ALA A 60 6.06 3.44 -34.61
C ALA A 60 5.68 2.05 -34.12
N THR A 61 5.55 1.90 -32.81
CA THR A 61 4.96 0.70 -32.20
C THR A 61 3.69 1.11 -31.52
N LEU A 62 2.59 0.46 -31.89
CA LEU A 62 1.31 0.60 -31.21
C LEU A 62 1.19 -0.45 -30.10
N GLN A 63 0.51 -0.09 -29.01
CA GLN A 63 0.12 -0.98 -27.93
C GLN A 63 -1.39 -0.91 -27.70
N ASP A 64 -2.04 -2.07 -27.57
CA ASP A 64 -3.41 -2.21 -27.09
C ASP A 64 -3.47 -3.26 -25.96
N HIS A 65 -4.66 -3.62 -25.51
CA HIS A 65 -4.85 -4.64 -24.47
C HIS A 65 -4.31 -6.03 -24.85
N THR A 66 -4.21 -6.36 -26.15
CA THR A 66 -3.75 -7.67 -26.62
C THR A 66 -2.24 -7.76 -26.79
N GLY A 67 -1.56 -6.65 -27.06
CA GLY A 67 -0.11 -6.67 -27.25
C GLY A 67 0.44 -5.45 -27.97
N ARG A 68 1.53 -5.67 -28.73
CA ARG A 68 2.25 -4.63 -29.49
C ARG A 68 2.43 -5.05 -30.95
N LEU A 69 2.37 -4.06 -31.86
CA LEU A 69 2.61 -4.25 -33.29
C LEU A 69 3.32 -3.03 -33.89
N GLN A 70 4.31 -3.28 -34.76
CA GLN A 70 5.00 -2.22 -35.49
C GLN A 70 4.12 -1.70 -36.64
N ILE A 71 4.20 -0.40 -36.88
CA ILE A 71 3.62 0.27 -38.03
C ILE A 71 4.69 1.12 -38.70
N ALA A 72 4.56 1.33 -40.01
CA ALA A 72 5.50 2.11 -40.78
C ALA A 72 4.80 3.02 -41.79
N TRP A 73 5.28 4.26 -41.92
CA TRP A 73 4.96 5.16 -43.03
C TRP A 73 6.16 5.29 -43.94
N LYS A 74 5.90 5.40 -45.24
CA LYS A 74 6.93 5.59 -46.27
C LYS A 74 6.57 6.79 -47.14
N ALA A 75 7.56 7.65 -47.40
CA ALA A 75 7.34 8.92 -48.12
C ALA A 75 6.87 8.76 -49.58
N ASP A 76 7.00 7.57 -50.19
CA ASP A 76 6.45 7.29 -51.52
C ASP A 76 5.07 6.62 -51.51
N VAL A 77 4.54 6.29 -50.32
CA VAL A 77 3.21 5.70 -50.11
C VAL A 77 2.20 6.76 -49.65
N ILE A 78 2.64 7.70 -48.81
CA ILE A 78 1.84 8.83 -48.35
C ILE A 78 2.38 10.15 -48.91
N SER A 79 1.55 11.19 -48.99
CA SER A 79 2.00 12.51 -49.47
C SER A 79 3.06 13.13 -48.55
N GLU A 80 3.95 13.96 -49.09
CA GLU A 80 4.96 14.69 -48.31
C GLU A 80 4.34 15.52 -47.18
N ARG A 81 3.19 16.14 -47.44
CA ARG A 81 2.40 16.87 -46.43
C ARG A 81 1.98 15.97 -45.27
N GLU A 82 1.46 14.78 -45.55
CA GLU A 82 1.06 13.83 -44.50
C GLU A 82 2.28 13.24 -43.78
N PHE A 83 3.39 13.00 -44.48
CA PHE A 83 4.63 12.52 -43.88
C PHE A 83 5.18 13.51 -42.85
N ASN A 84 5.20 14.80 -43.20
CA ASN A 84 5.59 15.87 -42.26
C ASN A 84 4.59 16.00 -41.11
N ALA A 85 3.28 15.92 -41.39
CA ALA A 85 2.25 15.95 -40.36
C ALA A 85 2.41 14.80 -39.33
N VAL A 86 2.79 13.60 -39.77
CA VAL A 86 3.08 12.47 -38.86
C VAL A 86 4.24 12.80 -37.91
N LEU A 87 5.34 13.37 -38.43
CA LEU A 87 6.50 13.77 -37.61
C LEU A 87 6.19 14.91 -36.64
N GLU A 88 5.39 15.88 -37.06
CA GLU A 88 5.08 17.07 -36.28
C GLU A 88 4.00 16.83 -35.23
N LEU A 89 2.97 16.04 -35.55
CA LEU A 89 1.74 15.98 -34.76
C LEU A 89 1.66 14.75 -33.85
N ILE A 90 2.34 13.64 -34.17
CA ILE A 90 2.30 12.42 -33.34
C ILE A 90 3.40 12.49 -32.28
N ASP A 91 3.02 12.21 -31.03
CA ASP A 91 3.93 12.07 -29.90
C ASP A 91 3.73 10.72 -29.21
N LEU A 92 4.72 10.32 -28.40
CA LEU A 92 4.57 9.18 -27.50
C LEU A 92 3.38 9.40 -26.56
N GLY A 93 2.61 8.33 -26.34
CA GLY A 93 1.41 8.33 -25.51
C GLY A 93 0.12 8.62 -26.27
N ASP A 94 0.18 9.17 -27.50
CA ASP A 94 -1.00 9.40 -28.33
C ASP A 94 -1.69 8.07 -28.67
N ILE A 95 -3.01 8.10 -28.86
CA ILE A 95 -3.76 6.97 -29.41
C ILE A 95 -4.10 7.31 -30.85
N ILE A 96 -3.70 6.45 -31.77
CA ILE A 96 -3.94 6.65 -33.20
C ILE A 96 -4.61 5.40 -33.80
N GLY A 97 -5.38 5.64 -34.86
CA GLY A 97 -5.93 4.62 -35.73
C GLY A 97 -5.18 4.66 -37.06
N VAL A 98 -4.86 3.50 -37.61
CA VAL A 98 -4.19 3.38 -38.91
C VAL A 98 -4.86 2.32 -39.77
N SER A 99 -4.95 2.59 -41.08
CA SER A 99 -5.36 1.63 -42.09
C SER A 99 -4.20 1.39 -43.06
N GLY A 100 -4.00 0.14 -43.46
CA GLY A 100 -2.82 -0.23 -44.23
C GLY A 100 -2.79 -1.70 -44.62
N GLU A 101 -1.61 -2.15 -45.03
CA GLU A 101 -1.38 -3.54 -45.45
C GLU A 101 -0.29 -4.18 -44.59
N HIS A 102 -0.50 -5.43 -44.21
CA HIS A 102 0.51 -6.23 -43.53
C HIS A 102 1.72 -6.45 -44.45
N PHE A 103 2.91 -6.34 -43.90
CA PHE A 103 4.13 -6.84 -44.51
C PHE A 103 5.13 -7.26 -43.45
N THR A 104 6.04 -8.16 -43.82
CA THR A 104 7.15 -8.55 -42.96
C THR A 104 8.41 -7.80 -43.37
N THR A 105 9.09 -7.17 -42.41
CA THR A 105 10.36 -6.46 -42.71
C THR A 105 11.48 -7.44 -43.06
N GLN A 106 12.60 -6.95 -43.61
CA GLN A 106 13.79 -7.77 -43.88
C GLN A 106 14.36 -8.45 -42.62
N LYS A 107 14.08 -7.91 -41.43
CA LYS A 107 14.47 -8.50 -40.13
C LYS A 107 13.45 -9.48 -39.57
N GLY A 108 12.40 -9.82 -40.33
CA GLY A 108 11.35 -10.74 -39.91
C GLY A 108 10.28 -10.12 -38.99
N GLU A 109 10.27 -8.80 -38.80
CA GLU A 109 9.30 -8.14 -37.90
C GLU A 109 7.95 -7.88 -38.63
N PRO A 110 6.82 -8.43 -38.16
CA PRO A 110 5.49 -8.12 -38.70
C PRO A 110 5.15 -6.64 -38.54
N THR A 111 4.72 -5.99 -39.62
CA THR A 111 4.50 -4.54 -39.65
C THR A 111 3.29 -4.18 -40.51
N ILE A 112 2.54 -3.14 -40.13
CA ILE A 112 1.52 -2.55 -41.00
C ILE A 112 2.12 -1.35 -41.76
N LEU A 113 2.16 -1.44 -43.10
CA LEU A 113 2.49 -0.30 -43.95
C LEU A 113 1.25 0.61 -44.03
N VAL A 114 1.34 1.76 -43.37
CA VAL A 114 0.23 2.68 -43.18
C VAL A 114 -0.05 3.45 -44.46
N LYS A 115 -1.31 3.42 -44.90
CA LYS A 115 -1.85 4.22 -46.02
C LYS A 115 -2.61 5.44 -45.50
N GLU A 116 -3.39 5.27 -44.45
CA GLU A 116 -4.12 6.36 -43.80
C GLU A 116 -3.96 6.27 -42.28
N TRP A 117 -3.96 7.41 -41.61
CA TRP A 117 -3.91 7.48 -40.17
C TRP A 117 -4.87 8.56 -39.66
N THR A 118 -5.32 8.41 -38.42
CA THR A 118 -6.19 9.36 -37.73
C THR A 118 -5.76 9.48 -36.29
N MET A 119 -5.65 10.71 -35.80
CA MET A 119 -5.51 10.98 -34.37
C MET A 119 -6.80 10.58 -33.67
N LEU A 120 -6.75 9.61 -32.74
CA LEU A 120 -7.92 9.22 -31.95
C LEU A 120 -7.96 9.96 -30.63
N THR A 121 -6.81 10.07 -29.95
CA THR A 121 -6.67 10.84 -28.72
C THR A 121 -5.27 11.43 -28.64
N LYS A 122 -5.18 12.76 -28.64
CA LYS A 122 -3.93 13.47 -28.35
C LYS A 122 -3.60 13.41 -26.86
N ALA A 123 -2.43 12.89 -26.49
CA ALA A 123 -1.94 12.89 -25.12
C ALA A 123 -1.29 14.24 -24.78
N LEU A 124 -1.82 14.93 -23.77
CA LEU A 124 -1.36 16.25 -23.29
C LEU A 124 -0.29 16.18 -22.20
N ARG A 125 0.20 14.98 -21.87
CA ARG A 125 1.31 14.73 -20.95
C ARG A 125 2.23 13.70 -21.58
N SER A 126 3.53 13.87 -21.38
CA SER A 126 4.49 12.86 -21.78
C SER A 126 4.35 11.61 -20.91
N PRO A 127 4.46 10.41 -21.49
CA PRO A 127 4.53 9.18 -20.70
C PRO A 127 5.81 9.16 -19.85
N PRO A 128 5.86 8.36 -18.78
CA PRO A 128 7.09 8.07 -18.04
C PRO A 128 8.21 7.56 -18.97
N GLU A 129 9.48 7.71 -18.58
CA GLU A 129 10.62 7.33 -19.43
C GLU A 129 10.60 5.84 -19.83
N LYS A 130 11.10 5.58 -21.05
CA LYS A 130 10.95 4.30 -21.77
C LYS A 130 11.65 3.09 -21.15
N TRP A 131 12.61 3.27 -20.24
CA TRP A 131 13.53 2.21 -19.85
C TRP A 131 13.23 1.59 -18.47
N HIS A 132 12.54 2.31 -17.59
CA HIS A 132 12.32 1.85 -16.21
C HIS A 132 10.85 1.75 -15.79
N GLY A 133 9.90 2.10 -16.68
CA GLY A 133 8.49 2.17 -16.32
C GLY A 133 8.28 3.12 -15.13
N ILE A 134 7.24 2.89 -14.34
CA ILE A 134 7.11 3.53 -13.03
C ILE A 134 7.87 2.65 -12.05
N ALA A 135 9.09 3.06 -11.69
CA ALA A 135 9.91 2.31 -10.73
C ALA A 135 9.43 2.48 -9.28
N ASP A 136 8.83 3.63 -8.96
CA ASP A 136 8.30 3.92 -7.63
C ASP A 136 6.93 3.28 -7.41
N GLN A 137 6.84 2.38 -6.44
CA GLN A 137 5.65 1.60 -6.17
C GLN A 137 4.46 2.47 -5.74
N GLU A 138 4.71 3.53 -4.97
CA GLU A 138 3.65 4.44 -4.53
C GLU A 138 3.03 5.18 -5.72
N THR A 139 3.86 5.71 -6.63
CA THR A 139 3.40 6.31 -7.88
C THR A 139 2.64 5.30 -8.73
N ALA A 140 3.06 4.03 -8.78
CA ALA A 140 2.36 2.98 -9.52
C ALA A 140 0.95 2.73 -8.95
N TRP A 141 0.79 2.72 -7.62
CA TRP A 141 -0.51 2.60 -6.97
C TRP A 141 -1.41 3.83 -7.21
N ARG A 142 -0.85 5.04 -7.07
CA ARG A 142 -1.61 6.31 -7.25
C ARG A 142 -2.00 6.55 -8.71
N GLN A 143 -1.10 6.24 -9.63
CA GLN A 143 -1.25 6.48 -11.07
C GLN A 143 -1.32 5.17 -11.82
N ARG A 144 -2.18 4.24 -11.37
CA ARG A 144 -2.33 2.90 -11.96
C ARG A 144 -2.54 2.94 -13.48
N TYR A 145 -3.26 3.94 -13.98
CA TYR A 145 -3.47 4.13 -15.41
C TYR A 145 -2.16 4.33 -16.21
N LEU A 146 -1.09 4.87 -15.61
CA LEU A 146 0.23 4.95 -16.23
C LEU A 146 1.02 3.65 -16.03
N ASP A 147 0.93 3.02 -14.85
CA ASP A 147 1.55 1.73 -14.55
C ASP A 147 1.11 0.67 -15.57
N LEU A 148 -0.20 0.48 -15.75
CA LEU A 148 -0.79 -0.43 -16.74
C LEU A 148 -0.34 -0.19 -18.18
N THR A 149 0.01 1.05 -18.53
CA THR A 149 0.50 1.37 -19.88
C THR A 149 1.97 1.02 -20.08
N SER A 150 2.75 0.99 -19.00
CA SER A 150 4.22 0.87 -19.01
C SER A 150 4.69 -0.52 -18.59
N ASN A 151 3.95 -1.17 -17.68
CA ASN A 151 4.25 -2.48 -17.12
C ASN A 151 3.21 -3.51 -17.57
N ARG A 152 3.63 -4.46 -18.40
CA ARG A 152 2.75 -5.51 -18.92
C ARG A 152 2.40 -6.53 -17.83
N GLU A 153 3.30 -6.81 -16.91
CA GLU A 153 3.07 -7.77 -15.82
C GLU A 153 1.95 -7.29 -14.89
N THR A 154 1.88 -5.99 -14.59
CA THR A 154 0.75 -5.40 -13.87
C THR A 154 -0.57 -5.63 -14.63
N PHE A 155 -0.61 -5.38 -15.94
CA PHE A 155 -1.82 -5.58 -16.75
C PHE A 155 -2.27 -7.05 -16.73
N ASP A 156 -1.34 -7.98 -16.91
CA ASP A 156 -1.62 -9.42 -16.92
C ASP A 156 -2.08 -9.90 -15.54
N ARG A 157 -1.55 -9.34 -14.44
CA ARG A 157 -2.02 -9.61 -13.07
C ARG A 157 -3.49 -9.23 -12.84
N PHE A 158 -3.94 -8.09 -13.36
CA PHE A 158 -5.34 -7.69 -13.25
C PHE A 158 -6.26 -8.51 -14.17
N THR A 159 -5.74 -8.96 -15.31
CA THR A 159 -6.45 -9.91 -16.17
C THR A 159 -6.62 -11.26 -15.45
N PHE A 160 -5.53 -11.77 -14.84
CA PHE A 160 -5.55 -12.98 -14.00
C PHE A 160 -6.58 -12.86 -12.86
N ARG A 161 -6.63 -11.72 -12.16
CA ARG A 161 -7.66 -11.46 -11.13
C ARG A 161 -9.08 -11.60 -11.70
N SER A 162 -9.33 -10.99 -12.85
CA SER A 162 -10.65 -11.04 -13.50
C SER A 162 -11.04 -12.47 -13.88
N ASP A 163 -10.09 -13.23 -14.45
CA ASP A 163 -10.31 -14.63 -14.81
C ASP A 163 -10.50 -15.52 -13.59
N PHE A 164 -9.76 -15.29 -12.51
CA PHE A 164 -9.93 -16.00 -11.25
C PHE A 164 -11.34 -15.84 -10.70
N ILE A 165 -11.85 -14.60 -10.61
CA ILE A 165 -13.20 -14.31 -10.11
C ILE A 165 -14.26 -14.95 -11.01
N ARG A 166 -14.09 -14.87 -12.34
CA ARG A 166 -15.00 -15.47 -13.30
C ARG A 166 -15.07 -16.99 -13.14
N LEU A 167 -13.93 -17.67 -13.15
CA LEU A 167 -13.87 -19.14 -13.00
C LEU A 167 -14.40 -19.60 -11.64
N MET A 168 -14.14 -18.83 -10.58
CA MET A 168 -14.71 -19.09 -9.25
C MET A 168 -16.24 -19.04 -9.28
N ARG A 169 -16.84 -18.00 -9.88
CA ARG A 169 -18.31 -17.90 -10.04
C ARG A 169 -18.87 -19.05 -10.88
N GLU A 170 -18.24 -19.35 -12.01
CA GLU A 170 -18.61 -20.48 -12.87
C GLU A 170 -18.59 -21.81 -12.08
N PHE A 171 -17.58 -22.01 -11.22
CA PHE A 171 -17.50 -23.18 -10.34
C PHE A 171 -18.67 -23.24 -9.35
N TYR A 172 -18.99 -22.13 -8.67
CA TYR A 172 -20.15 -22.07 -7.76
C TYR A 172 -21.47 -22.39 -8.47
N TRP A 173 -21.75 -21.75 -9.62
CA TRP A 173 -22.98 -21.99 -10.38
C TRP A 173 -23.08 -23.44 -10.85
N LYS A 174 -21.97 -24.03 -11.31
CA LYS A 174 -21.93 -25.45 -11.70
C LYS A 174 -22.23 -26.39 -10.53
N ASN A 175 -21.92 -25.98 -9.31
CA ASN A 175 -22.14 -26.76 -8.08
C ASN A 175 -23.48 -26.42 -7.37
N GLY A 176 -24.38 -25.72 -8.06
CA GLY A 176 -25.74 -25.47 -7.59
C GLY A 176 -25.87 -24.36 -6.55
N PHE A 177 -24.86 -23.49 -6.42
CA PHE A 177 -24.95 -22.32 -5.57
C PHE A 177 -25.67 -21.16 -6.29
N VAL A 178 -26.42 -20.38 -5.52
CA VAL A 178 -27.08 -19.15 -5.98
C VAL A 178 -26.28 -17.94 -5.50
N GLU A 179 -25.91 -17.04 -6.42
CA GLU A 179 -25.22 -15.80 -6.06
C GLU A 179 -26.23 -14.81 -5.45
N MET A 180 -25.94 -14.31 -4.26
CA MET A 180 -26.76 -13.33 -3.52
C MET A 180 -26.06 -11.98 -3.44
N GLU A 181 -26.84 -10.92 -3.29
CA GLU A 181 -26.36 -9.58 -2.96
C GLU A 181 -27.00 -9.12 -1.64
N THR A 182 -26.20 -9.06 -0.58
CA THR A 182 -26.67 -8.64 0.76
C THR A 182 -26.38 -7.16 1.03
N PRO A 183 -27.05 -6.52 2.01
CA PRO A 183 -26.87 -5.10 2.28
C PRO A 183 -25.42 -4.70 2.62
N VAL A 184 -24.93 -3.61 2.02
CA VAL A 184 -23.63 -3.00 2.37
C VAL A 184 -23.76 -2.06 3.57
N LEU A 185 -24.86 -1.30 3.64
CA LEU A 185 -25.22 -0.48 4.78
C LEU A 185 -26.08 -1.32 5.73
N VAL A 186 -25.62 -1.47 6.96
CA VAL A 186 -26.25 -2.35 7.96
C VAL A 186 -26.50 -1.60 9.26
N ASN A 187 -27.53 -2.00 9.99
CA ASN A 187 -27.87 -1.41 11.29
C ASN A 187 -26.95 -1.93 12.42
N ALA A 188 -26.41 -3.14 12.25
CA ALA A 188 -25.42 -3.75 13.13
C ALA A 188 -24.33 -4.41 12.26
N ALA A 189 -23.07 -4.07 12.52
CA ALA A 189 -21.95 -4.77 11.89
C ALA A 189 -21.69 -6.07 12.67
N SER A 190 -22.03 -7.21 12.04
CA SER A 190 -21.88 -8.55 12.60
C SER A 190 -21.21 -9.50 11.60
N GLY A 191 -20.99 -10.76 11.99
CA GLY A 191 -20.39 -11.80 11.15
C GLY A 191 -18.86 -11.86 11.15
N ALA A 192 -18.15 -10.85 11.68
CA ALA A 192 -16.71 -10.93 11.97
C ALA A 192 -16.31 -10.10 13.20
N LEU A 193 -15.15 -10.37 13.76
CA LEU A 193 -14.52 -9.51 14.78
C LEU A 193 -13.68 -8.45 14.08
N ALA A 194 -14.23 -7.25 13.94
CA ALA A 194 -13.61 -6.13 13.24
C ALA A 194 -14.28 -4.80 13.62
N THR A 195 -13.49 -3.73 13.72
CA THR A 195 -14.02 -2.37 13.88
C THR A 195 -14.71 -1.91 12.58
N PRO A 196 -16.01 -1.54 12.58
CA PRO A 196 -16.70 -1.10 11.36
C PRO A 196 -16.44 0.37 11.03
N PHE A 197 -16.65 0.74 9.75
CA PHE A 197 -16.85 2.14 9.39
C PHE A 197 -18.27 2.58 9.74
N VAL A 198 -18.41 3.81 10.27
CA VAL A 198 -19.70 4.41 10.64
C VAL A 198 -20.02 5.54 9.68
N THR A 199 -21.27 5.61 9.22
CA THR A 199 -21.81 6.72 8.43
C THR A 199 -23.24 7.05 8.88
N HIS A 200 -23.82 8.11 8.34
CA HIS A 200 -25.15 8.59 8.71
C HIS A 200 -26.11 8.52 7.52
N HIS A 201 -27.34 8.05 7.77
CA HIS A 201 -28.40 7.93 6.79
C HIS A 201 -29.43 9.06 6.98
N GLU A 202 -29.26 10.16 6.24
CA GLU A 202 -30.04 11.41 6.38
C GLU A 202 -31.56 11.21 6.37
N ALA A 203 -32.10 10.41 5.45
CA ALA A 203 -33.56 10.27 5.30
C ALA A 203 -34.23 9.48 6.45
N TYR A 204 -33.46 8.71 7.21
CA TYR A 204 -33.94 7.95 8.37
C TYR A 204 -33.40 8.54 9.68
N ASP A 205 -32.56 9.58 9.61
CA ASP A 205 -31.89 10.21 10.74
C ASP A 205 -31.28 9.19 11.70
N MET A 206 -30.47 8.27 11.16
CA MET A 206 -29.86 7.19 11.92
C MET A 206 -28.44 6.89 11.46
N ASP A 207 -27.61 6.45 12.40
CA ASP A 207 -26.28 5.94 12.08
C ASP A 207 -26.39 4.51 11.51
N VAL A 208 -25.60 4.24 10.49
CA VAL A 208 -25.46 2.94 9.84
C VAL A 208 -23.99 2.58 9.69
N PHE A 209 -23.72 1.30 9.52
CA PHE A 209 -22.37 0.76 9.43
C PHE A 209 -22.11 0.19 8.04
N LEU A 210 -20.87 0.24 7.58
CA LEU A 210 -20.46 -0.62 6.46
C LEU A 210 -20.26 -2.05 6.98
N ARG A 211 -20.73 -3.03 6.22
CA ARG A 211 -20.61 -4.45 6.57
C ARG A 211 -19.15 -4.91 6.73
N ILE A 212 -18.90 -5.75 7.72
CA ILE A 212 -17.59 -6.35 8.06
C ILE A 212 -17.46 -7.83 7.61
N ALA A 213 -18.59 -8.44 7.24
CA ALA A 213 -18.78 -9.77 6.69
C ALA A 213 -20.14 -9.83 5.96
N THR A 214 -20.41 -10.91 5.21
CA THR A 214 -21.72 -11.20 4.61
C THR A 214 -22.48 -12.31 5.36
N GLU A 215 -21.83 -12.92 6.34
CA GLU A 215 -22.23 -14.13 7.05
C GLU A 215 -23.69 -14.15 7.53
N THR A 216 -24.11 -13.16 8.33
CA THR A 216 -25.42 -13.21 8.99
C THR A 216 -26.57 -13.21 7.98
N PHE A 217 -26.50 -12.35 6.96
CA PHE A 217 -27.49 -12.29 5.89
C PHE A 217 -27.50 -13.52 4.99
N LEU A 218 -26.34 -14.12 4.71
CA LEU A 218 -26.29 -15.35 3.94
C LEU A 218 -26.89 -16.52 4.71
N LYS A 219 -26.68 -16.61 6.03
CA LYS A 219 -27.39 -17.57 6.89
C LYS A 219 -28.89 -17.31 6.98
N GLU A 220 -29.33 -16.05 6.98
CA GLU A 220 -30.76 -15.71 6.89
C GLU A 220 -31.37 -16.21 5.57
N CYS A 221 -30.60 -16.26 4.48
CA CYS A 221 -31.06 -16.89 3.24
C CYS A 221 -31.31 -18.41 3.44
N LEU A 222 -30.47 -19.08 4.23
CA LEU A 222 -30.68 -20.51 4.57
C LEU A 222 -31.94 -20.70 5.41
N VAL A 223 -32.17 -19.84 6.40
CA VAL A 223 -33.45 -19.79 7.16
C VAL A 223 -34.63 -19.58 6.21
N GLY A 224 -34.46 -18.72 5.20
CA GLY A 224 -35.44 -18.48 4.13
C GLY A 224 -35.67 -19.66 3.17
N GLY A 225 -34.88 -20.73 3.27
CA GLY A 225 -35.05 -21.97 2.49
C GLY A 225 -34.09 -22.14 1.30
N PHE A 226 -33.06 -21.30 1.16
CA PHE A 226 -32.01 -21.54 0.17
C PHE A 226 -30.99 -22.57 0.70
N ASP A 227 -30.74 -23.65 -0.05
CA ASP A 227 -29.79 -24.67 0.38
C ASP A 227 -28.32 -24.27 0.20
N ARG A 228 -28.00 -23.49 -0.83
CA ARG A 228 -26.61 -23.12 -1.16
C ARG A 228 -26.55 -21.72 -1.73
N VAL A 229 -25.91 -20.82 -1.00
CA VAL A 229 -25.78 -19.41 -1.38
C VAL A 229 -24.32 -18.98 -1.31
N PHE A 230 -23.94 -18.03 -2.14
CA PHE A 230 -22.64 -17.38 -2.05
C PHE A 230 -22.75 -15.90 -2.42
N GLU A 231 -21.83 -15.08 -1.94
CA GLU A 231 -21.68 -13.69 -2.37
C GLU A 231 -20.21 -13.39 -2.63
N VAL A 232 -19.92 -12.74 -3.76
CA VAL A 232 -18.62 -12.12 -4.03
C VAL A 232 -18.75 -10.62 -3.82
N GLY A 233 -18.36 -10.16 -2.64
CA GLY A 233 -18.70 -8.83 -2.15
C GLY A 233 -17.51 -8.03 -1.65
N ARG A 234 -17.68 -6.70 -1.57
CA ARG A 234 -16.76 -5.82 -0.85
C ARG A 234 -17.06 -5.85 0.65
N ILE A 235 -16.01 -5.93 1.45
CA ILE A 235 -16.04 -5.92 2.91
C ILE A 235 -15.22 -4.74 3.42
N PHE A 236 -15.68 -4.12 4.49
CA PHE A 236 -15.11 -2.88 5.02
C PHE A 236 -14.72 -3.05 6.48
N ARG A 237 -13.42 -2.94 6.79
CA ARG A 237 -12.90 -3.06 8.17
C ARG A 237 -11.99 -1.88 8.47
N ASN A 238 -12.33 -1.11 9.49
CA ASN A 238 -11.63 0.10 9.88
C ASN A 238 -10.47 -0.24 10.83
N GLU A 239 -9.51 -0.99 10.30
CA GLU A 239 -8.37 -1.54 11.02
C GLU A 239 -7.04 -0.96 10.47
N GLY A 240 -5.93 -1.34 11.12
CA GLY A 240 -4.57 -0.98 10.69
C GLY A 240 -4.26 -1.39 9.24
N LEU A 241 -3.29 -0.71 8.65
CA LEU A 241 -2.89 -0.87 7.26
C LEU A 241 -1.48 -1.47 7.20
N ASP A 242 -1.37 -2.67 6.64
CA ASP A 242 -0.09 -3.33 6.38
C ASP A 242 -0.12 -4.05 5.02
N PRO A 243 1.01 -4.59 4.52
CA PRO A 243 1.05 -5.25 3.21
C PRO A 243 0.03 -6.39 3.02
N SER A 244 -0.49 -6.96 4.10
CA SER A 244 -1.45 -8.08 4.11
C SER A 244 -2.89 -7.69 4.53
N HIS A 245 -3.15 -6.41 4.80
CA HIS A 245 -4.47 -5.90 5.21
C HIS A 245 -4.90 -4.65 4.42
N LEU A 246 -6.14 -4.66 3.96
CA LEU A 246 -6.81 -3.54 3.29
C LEU A 246 -8.10 -3.24 4.04
N GLN A 247 -8.52 -1.98 4.05
CA GLN A 247 -9.77 -1.57 4.70
C GLN A 247 -10.99 -1.85 3.82
N ASP A 248 -10.83 -1.99 2.50
CA ASP A 248 -11.90 -2.31 1.54
C ASP A 248 -11.49 -3.47 0.60
N PHE A 249 -11.74 -4.72 1.00
CA PHE A 249 -11.26 -5.90 0.26
C PHE A 249 -12.40 -6.77 -0.26
N THR A 250 -12.10 -7.54 -1.31
CA THR A 250 -13.05 -8.47 -1.92
C THR A 250 -12.98 -9.81 -1.20
N MET A 251 -14.11 -10.25 -0.69
CA MET A 251 -14.27 -11.56 -0.09
C MET A 251 -15.32 -12.34 -0.87
N VAL A 252 -15.13 -13.65 -0.95
CA VAL A 252 -16.23 -14.56 -1.25
C VAL A 252 -16.59 -15.31 0.02
N GLU A 253 -17.87 -15.33 0.34
CA GLU A 253 -18.43 -16.21 1.36
C GLU A 253 -19.49 -17.10 0.74
N HIS A 254 -19.59 -18.34 1.23
CA HIS A 254 -20.69 -19.24 0.87
C HIS A 254 -21.20 -19.98 2.09
N TYR A 255 -22.46 -20.39 2.02
CA TYR A 255 -23.14 -21.17 3.04
C TYR A 255 -23.92 -22.29 2.38
N ALA A 256 -23.75 -23.50 2.89
CA ALA A 256 -24.40 -24.70 2.37
C ALA A 256 -25.10 -25.47 3.49
N SER A 257 -26.41 -25.64 3.34
CA SER A 257 -27.25 -26.50 4.17
C SER A 257 -26.84 -27.96 4.04
N TYR A 258 -26.95 -28.66 5.16
CA TYR A 258 -26.63 -30.08 5.36
C TYR A 258 -25.15 -30.43 5.13
N TRP A 259 -24.27 -29.44 5.10
CA TRP A 259 -22.82 -29.62 5.05
C TRP A 259 -22.19 -29.40 6.42
N ASP A 260 -21.11 -30.12 6.68
CA ASP A 260 -20.18 -29.82 7.76
C ASP A 260 -18.88 -29.22 7.21
N TYR A 261 -17.97 -28.84 8.11
CA TYR A 261 -16.67 -28.30 7.76
C TYR A 261 -15.79 -29.27 6.93
N GLU A 262 -16.02 -30.58 6.99
CA GLU A 262 -15.29 -31.55 6.16
C GLU A 262 -15.79 -31.57 4.71
N GLU A 263 -17.09 -31.40 4.50
CA GLU A 263 -17.63 -31.16 3.15
C GLU A 263 -17.03 -29.90 2.54
N ASN A 264 -16.88 -28.85 3.35
CA ASN A 264 -16.20 -27.64 2.92
C ASN A 264 -14.72 -27.85 2.60
N MET A 265 -14.00 -28.75 3.29
CA MET A 265 -12.64 -29.12 2.87
C MET A 265 -12.63 -29.77 1.48
N ARG A 266 -13.52 -30.74 1.22
CA ARG A 266 -13.64 -31.41 -0.08
C ARG A 266 -14.00 -30.43 -1.19
N PHE A 267 -14.96 -29.54 -0.94
CA PHE A 267 -15.34 -28.50 -1.88
C PHE A 267 -14.18 -27.53 -2.15
N THR A 268 -13.42 -27.16 -1.13
CA THR A 268 -12.24 -26.27 -1.28
C THR A 268 -11.15 -26.91 -2.13
N GLU A 269 -10.86 -28.20 -1.91
CA GLU A 269 -9.91 -28.98 -2.70
C GLU A 269 -10.31 -29.03 -4.18
N ASP A 270 -11.57 -29.36 -4.47
CA ASP A 270 -12.08 -29.44 -5.84
C ASP A 270 -12.07 -28.06 -6.53
N MET A 271 -12.55 -27.02 -5.84
CA MET A 271 -12.60 -25.66 -6.37
C MET A 271 -11.21 -25.14 -6.70
N LEU A 272 -10.30 -25.10 -5.71
CA LEU A 272 -8.99 -24.48 -5.94
C LEU A 272 -8.15 -25.31 -6.90
N SER A 273 -8.16 -26.64 -6.83
CA SER A 273 -7.40 -27.46 -7.78
C SER A 273 -7.91 -27.31 -9.23
N THR A 274 -9.23 -27.16 -9.42
CA THR A 274 -9.85 -26.86 -10.73
C THR A 274 -9.43 -25.47 -11.22
N LEU A 275 -9.59 -24.43 -10.39
CA LEU A 275 -9.21 -23.07 -10.74
C LEU A 275 -7.72 -22.98 -11.10
N MET A 276 -6.84 -23.63 -10.33
CA MET A 276 -5.41 -23.64 -10.62
C MET A 276 -5.10 -24.25 -11.99
N LYS A 277 -5.73 -25.40 -12.30
CA LYS A 277 -5.54 -26.09 -13.57
C LYS A 277 -6.03 -25.24 -14.76
N GLU A 278 -7.19 -24.61 -14.64
CA GLU A 278 -7.75 -23.77 -15.71
C GLU A 278 -6.97 -22.46 -15.91
N LEU A 279 -6.52 -21.82 -14.82
CA LEU A 279 -5.78 -20.56 -14.89
C LEU A 279 -4.33 -20.71 -15.35
N THR A 280 -3.67 -21.81 -14.95
CA THR A 280 -2.21 -21.96 -15.14
C THR A 280 -1.81 -23.14 -16.01
N GLY A 281 -2.77 -23.98 -16.42
CA GLY A 281 -2.51 -25.23 -17.14
C GLY A 281 -1.95 -26.36 -16.25
N SER A 282 -1.74 -26.10 -14.96
CA SER A 282 -1.08 -26.99 -14.00
C SER A 282 -1.71 -26.86 -12.61
N MET A 283 -1.56 -27.87 -11.76
CA MET A 283 -1.85 -27.73 -10.32
C MET A 283 -0.61 -27.31 -9.52
N LYS A 284 0.56 -27.24 -10.17
CA LYS A 284 1.82 -26.78 -9.59
C LYS A 284 2.06 -25.33 -9.96
N VAL A 285 2.34 -24.50 -8.95
CA VAL A 285 2.67 -23.09 -9.12
C VAL A 285 3.79 -22.66 -8.18
N ASN A 286 4.51 -21.61 -8.57
CA ASN A 286 5.51 -20.99 -7.71
C ASN A 286 4.88 -19.80 -6.98
N ILE A 287 5.00 -19.80 -5.66
CA ILE A 287 4.54 -18.74 -4.78
C ILE A 287 5.70 -18.27 -3.90
N PRO A 288 5.69 -17.02 -3.39
CA PRO A 288 6.65 -16.59 -2.39
C PRO A 288 6.39 -17.27 -1.04
N ASP A 289 7.44 -17.75 -0.38
CA ASP A 289 7.40 -18.08 1.05
C ASP A 289 7.45 -16.80 1.92
N ARG A 290 7.55 -16.95 3.24
CA ARG A 290 7.58 -15.80 4.16
C ARG A 290 8.89 -15.02 4.09
N GLU A 291 9.95 -15.64 3.58
CA GLU A 291 11.26 -15.07 3.33
C GLU A 291 11.36 -14.41 1.93
N GLY A 292 10.35 -14.60 1.09
CA GLY A 292 10.27 -14.06 -0.27
C GLY A 292 10.89 -14.96 -1.36
N ASN A 293 11.34 -16.18 -1.02
CA ASN A 293 11.84 -17.13 -2.00
C ASN A 293 10.68 -17.80 -2.75
N LEU A 294 10.86 -18.03 -4.05
CA LEU A 294 9.88 -18.77 -4.83
C LEU A 294 9.99 -20.27 -4.51
N VAL A 295 8.88 -20.84 -4.04
CA VAL A 295 8.73 -22.26 -3.71
C VAL A 295 7.63 -22.89 -4.56
N GLU A 296 7.86 -24.11 -5.04
CA GLU A 296 6.84 -24.87 -5.79
C GLU A 296 5.80 -25.44 -4.81
N VAL A 297 4.54 -25.10 -5.05
CA VAL A 297 3.39 -25.60 -4.31
C VAL A 297 2.47 -26.38 -5.25
N ASN A 298 1.96 -27.51 -4.76
CA ASN A 298 1.10 -28.39 -5.53
C ASN A 298 -0.32 -28.41 -4.94
N PHE A 299 -1.28 -27.89 -5.70
CA PHE A 299 -2.70 -27.87 -5.35
C PHE A 299 -3.42 -29.18 -5.63
N LYS A 300 -2.72 -30.26 -6.02
CA LYS A 300 -3.31 -31.59 -6.19
C LYS A 300 -3.83 -32.13 -4.86
N PRO A 301 -5.14 -32.41 -4.73
CA PRO A 301 -5.71 -33.04 -3.54
C PRO A 301 -5.27 -34.51 -3.35
N PRO A 302 -5.40 -35.09 -2.15
CA PRO A 302 -5.87 -34.45 -0.92
C PRO A 302 -4.76 -33.67 -0.20
N TRP A 303 -5.14 -32.64 0.56
CA TRP A 303 -4.24 -31.83 1.37
C TRP A 303 -4.16 -32.35 2.81
N PRO A 304 -3.01 -32.24 3.48
CA PRO A 304 -2.86 -32.66 4.87
C PRO A 304 -3.77 -31.85 5.81
N LYS A 305 -4.31 -32.54 6.82
CA LYS A 305 -5.02 -31.94 7.96
C LYS A 305 -4.08 -31.95 9.17
N LEU A 306 -3.88 -30.80 9.80
CA LEU A 306 -3.07 -30.64 11.00
C LEU A 306 -3.92 -30.11 12.15
N ASP A 307 -3.69 -30.62 13.36
CA ASP A 307 -4.30 -30.13 14.60
C ASP A 307 -3.47 -28.94 15.12
N ILE A 308 -4.13 -27.80 15.39
CA ILE A 308 -3.45 -26.59 15.84
C ILE A 308 -2.67 -26.78 17.16
N ALA A 309 -3.17 -27.62 18.09
CA ALA A 309 -2.46 -27.90 19.34
C ALA A 309 -1.21 -28.73 19.09
N GLU A 310 -1.31 -29.76 18.27
CA GLU A 310 -0.20 -30.66 17.95
C GLU A 310 0.93 -29.92 17.23
N ILE A 311 0.62 -29.01 16.30
CA ILE A 311 1.66 -28.26 15.59
C ILE A 311 2.36 -27.24 16.49
N ILE A 312 1.64 -26.54 17.37
CA ILE A 312 2.26 -25.60 18.33
C ILE A 312 3.14 -26.37 19.31
N GLU A 313 2.65 -27.51 19.83
CA GLU A 313 3.41 -28.37 20.73
C GLU A 313 4.68 -28.88 20.05
N LYS A 314 4.58 -29.38 18.82
CA LYS A 314 5.74 -29.81 18.04
C LYS A 314 6.76 -28.68 17.81
N ASP A 315 6.28 -27.48 17.52
CA ASP A 315 7.14 -26.37 17.08
C ASP A 315 7.78 -25.56 18.20
N CYS A 316 7.15 -25.49 19.39
CA CYS A 316 7.71 -24.74 20.53
C CYS A 316 7.63 -25.48 21.88
N GLY A 317 7.03 -26.67 21.92
CA GLY A 317 6.88 -27.48 23.12
C GLY A 317 5.93 -26.87 24.15
N ILE A 318 4.96 -26.07 23.70
CA ILE A 318 3.82 -25.59 24.50
C ILE A 318 2.58 -26.30 23.98
N ASP A 319 1.93 -27.07 24.83
CA ASP A 319 0.58 -27.55 24.57
C ASP A 319 -0.41 -26.67 25.34
N PHE A 320 -1.12 -25.80 24.61
CA PHE A 320 -2.06 -24.85 25.18
C PHE A 320 -3.30 -25.51 25.80
N ARG A 321 -3.54 -26.80 25.53
CA ARG A 321 -4.66 -27.56 26.14
C ARG A 321 -4.47 -27.70 27.65
N TYR A 322 -3.23 -27.70 28.13
CA TYR A 322 -2.92 -27.71 29.56
C TYR A 322 -2.90 -26.30 30.20
N CYS A 323 -2.97 -25.24 29.39
CA CYS A 323 -3.06 -23.86 29.85
C CYS A 323 -4.52 -23.44 29.98
N LYS A 324 -5.09 -23.54 31.19
CA LYS A 324 -6.52 -23.27 31.43
C LYS A 324 -6.87 -21.78 31.34
N THR A 325 -5.92 -20.91 31.64
CA THR A 325 -6.11 -19.45 31.61
C THR A 325 -5.14 -18.76 30.66
N ALA A 326 -5.44 -17.49 30.33
CA ALA A 326 -4.52 -16.64 29.58
C ALA A 326 -3.18 -16.47 30.32
N ASP A 327 -3.22 -16.36 31.65
CA ASP A 327 -2.01 -16.21 32.48
C ASP A 327 -1.11 -17.45 32.45
N ASP A 328 -1.70 -18.65 32.48
CA ASP A 328 -0.94 -19.90 32.34
C ASP A 328 -0.17 -19.94 31.01
N LEU A 329 -0.85 -19.55 29.92
CA LEU A 329 -0.26 -19.54 28.58
C LEU A 329 0.82 -18.45 28.45
N ARG A 330 0.58 -17.24 28.98
CA ARG A 330 1.59 -16.18 29.03
C ARG A 330 2.84 -16.62 29.79
N ALA A 331 2.66 -17.31 30.91
CA ALA A 331 3.77 -17.84 31.70
C ALA A 331 4.55 -18.89 30.91
N ALA A 332 3.87 -19.80 30.20
CA ALA A 332 4.50 -20.81 29.35
C ALA A 332 5.29 -20.18 28.19
N ILE A 333 4.71 -19.21 27.48
CA ILE A 333 5.34 -18.44 26.39
C ILE A 333 6.60 -17.73 26.91
N THR A 334 6.47 -17.03 28.04
CA THR A 334 7.58 -16.29 28.68
C THR A 334 8.70 -17.24 29.11
N LYS A 335 8.37 -18.37 29.74
CA LYS A 335 9.34 -19.40 30.17
C LYS A 335 10.12 -20.00 29.01
N LYS A 336 9.48 -20.13 27.83
CA LYS A 336 10.12 -20.60 26.59
C LYS A 336 10.90 -19.51 25.85
N GLY A 337 10.88 -18.27 26.33
CA GLY A 337 11.58 -17.14 25.71
C GLY A 337 11.01 -16.72 24.36
N ILE A 338 9.74 -17.06 24.07
CA ILE A 338 9.09 -16.73 22.80
C ILE A 338 8.61 -15.29 22.87
N LYS A 339 9.08 -14.45 21.93
CA LYS A 339 8.65 -13.06 21.80
C LYS A 339 7.56 -12.97 20.74
N LEU A 340 6.39 -12.47 21.12
CA LEU A 340 5.28 -12.16 20.22
C LEU A 340 5.33 -10.67 19.85
N ASP A 341 4.86 -10.33 18.65
CA ASP A 341 4.97 -8.98 18.07
C ASP A 341 3.83 -8.04 18.54
N VAL A 342 3.18 -8.38 19.67
CA VAL A 342 2.02 -7.68 20.24
C VAL A 342 2.13 -7.66 21.77
N ASP A 343 1.44 -6.72 22.43
CA ASP A 343 1.36 -6.71 23.88
C ASP A 343 0.49 -7.87 24.40
N ILE A 344 1.14 -8.91 24.91
CA ILE A 344 0.49 -10.10 25.41
C ILE A 344 -0.31 -9.88 26.71
N LYS A 345 -0.09 -8.78 27.44
CA LYS A 345 -0.70 -8.56 28.76
C LYS A 345 -2.21 -8.41 28.71
N ALA A 346 -2.72 -7.80 27.64
CA ALA A 346 -4.15 -7.51 27.48
C ALA A 346 -4.90 -8.62 26.71
N LEU A 347 -4.21 -9.56 26.07
CA LEU A 347 -4.84 -10.54 25.18
C LEU A 347 -5.52 -11.68 25.93
N GLY A 348 -6.79 -11.96 25.62
CA GLY A 348 -7.46 -13.18 26.08
C GLY A 348 -6.76 -14.47 25.62
N ARG A 349 -7.10 -15.60 26.24
CA ARG A 349 -6.48 -16.91 25.97
C ARG A 349 -6.51 -17.28 24.48
N GLY A 350 -7.66 -17.12 23.82
CA GLY A 350 -7.80 -17.36 22.38
C GLY A 350 -6.80 -16.55 21.56
N ASN A 351 -6.82 -15.22 21.69
CA ASN A 351 -5.91 -14.33 20.98
C ASN A 351 -4.42 -14.66 21.23
N LEU A 352 -4.06 -15.10 22.44
CA LEU A 352 -2.69 -15.57 22.71
C LEU A 352 -2.34 -16.85 21.94
N ILE A 353 -3.27 -17.80 21.84
CA ILE A 353 -3.07 -19.04 21.06
C ILE A 353 -2.86 -18.69 19.58
N ASP A 354 -3.69 -17.81 19.02
CA ASP A 354 -3.56 -17.37 17.63
C ASP A 354 -2.23 -16.66 17.37
N GLN A 355 -1.81 -15.76 18.25
CA GLN A 355 -0.52 -15.06 18.13
C GLN A 355 0.67 -16.02 18.26
N LEU A 356 0.60 -16.98 19.18
CA LEU A 356 1.61 -18.02 19.32
C LEU A 356 1.71 -18.87 18.04
N TYR A 357 0.57 -19.36 17.53
CA TYR A 357 0.47 -20.11 16.28
C TYR A 357 1.06 -19.35 15.09
N LYS A 358 0.66 -18.08 14.92
CA LYS A 358 1.13 -17.19 13.85
C LYS A 358 2.65 -16.98 13.89
N LYS A 359 3.25 -17.00 15.08
CA LYS A 359 4.70 -16.83 15.27
C LYS A 359 5.47 -18.12 15.04
N VAL A 360 5.05 -19.24 15.63
CA VAL A 360 5.89 -20.44 15.76
C VAL A 360 5.62 -21.52 14.72
N SER A 361 4.41 -21.57 14.17
CA SER A 361 3.96 -22.69 13.33
C SER A 361 3.51 -22.26 11.95
N ARG A 362 2.64 -21.24 11.84
CA ARG A 362 2.07 -20.80 10.54
C ARG A 362 3.13 -20.51 9.46
N PRO A 363 4.27 -19.83 9.73
CA PRO A 363 5.28 -19.55 8.72
C PRO A 363 5.91 -20.80 8.09
N LYS A 364 5.89 -21.94 8.79
CA LYS A 364 6.48 -23.20 8.33
C LYS A 364 5.59 -24.00 7.37
N ILE A 365 4.32 -23.58 7.20
CA ILE A 365 3.33 -24.30 6.38
C ILE A 365 3.43 -23.81 4.93
N VAL A 366 4.11 -24.58 4.07
CA VAL A 366 4.33 -24.20 2.66
C VAL A 366 3.26 -24.76 1.72
N GLN A 367 3.03 -26.08 1.73
CA GLN A 367 2.01 -26.73 0.90
C GLN A 367 0.59 -26.39 1.39
N PRO A 368 -0.46 -26.51 0.55
CA PRO A 368 -1.82 -26.26 0.98
C PRO A 368 -2.15 -27.25 2.09
N THR A 369 -2.55 -26.73 3.24
CA THR A 369 -2.73 -27.52 4.47
C THR A 369 -3.93 -26.99 5.24
N PHE A 370 -4.81 -27.91 5.66
CA PHE A 370 -5.92 -27.59 6.54
C PHE A 370 -5.45 -27.59 7.99
N VAL A 371 -5.58 -26.46 8.69
CA VAL A 371 -5.33 -26.36 10.14
C VAL A 371 -6.67 -26.37 10.86
N THR A 372 -6.87 -27.36 11.72
CA THR A 372 -8.16 -27.77 12.27
C THR A 372 -8.19 -27.74 13.80
N LYS A 373 -9.36 -28.00 14.39
CA LYS A 373 -9.60 -28.12 15.84
C LYS A 373 -9.20 -26.86 16.62
N HIS A 374 -9.58 -25.71 16.06
CA HIS A 374 -9.40 -24.42 16.73
C HIS A 374 -10.15 -24.41 18.07
N PRO A 375 -9.58 -23.81 19.13
CA PRO A 375 -10.24 -23.73 20.43
C PRO A 375 -11.49 -22.84 20.35
N LEU A 376 -12.46 -23.12 21.21
CA LEU A 376 -13.70 -22.35 21.31
C LEU A 376 -13.46 -20.85 21.53
N ASP A 377 -12.45 -20.51 22.33
CA ASP A 377 -12.06 -19.12 22.64
C ASP A 377 -11.71 -18.27 21.41
N LEU A 378 -11.41 -18.89 20.27
CA LEU A 378 -11.05 -18.23 19.00
C LEU A 378 -12.17 -18.22 17.95
N SER A 379 -13.30 -18.87 18.23
CA SER A 379 -14.27 -19.23 17.18
C SER A 379 -15.70 -19.01 17.67
N PRO A 380 -16.11 -17.75 17.91
CA PRO A 380 -17.40 -17.44 18.54
C PRO A 380 -18.60 -17.83 17.68
N LEU A 381 -18.46 -17.92 16.37
CA LEU A 381 -19.53 -18.27 15.43
C LEU A 381 -19.48 -19.73 14.96
N ALA A 382 -18.41 -20.46 15.29
CA ALA A 382 -18.31 -21.88 14.98
C ALA A 382 -19.06 -22.72 16.03
N ARG A 383 -19.70 -23.80 15.58
CA ARG A 383 -20.27 -24.79 16.51
C ARG A 383 -19.17 -25.48 17.33
N ARG A 384 -19.55 -25.94 18.52
CA ARG A 384 -18.71 -26.84 19.32
C ARG A 384 -18.70 -28.21 18.65
N ASN A 385 -17.56 -28.90 18.74
CA ASN A 385 -17.46 -30.28 18.34
C ASN A 385 -18.17 -31.18 19.37
N ASP A 386 -18.91 -32.19 18.90
CA ASP A 386 -19.71 -33.07 19.76
C ASP A 386 -18.85 -34.03 20.59
N ASP A 387 -17.70 -34.47 20.05
CA ASP A 387 -16.77 -35.39 20.73
C ASP A 387 -15.82 -34.65 21.69
N ASN A 388 -15.40 -33.44 21.33
CA ASN A 388 -14.51 -32.59 22.11
C ASN A 388 -15.04 -31.14 22.20
N PRO A 389 -15.84 -30.82 23.23
CA PRO A 389 -16.45 -29.50 23.42
C PRO A 389 -15.47 -28.32 23.58
N ASP A 390 -14.20 -28.58 23.89
CA ASP A 390 -13.15 -27.54 23.98
C ASP A 390 -12.63 -27.07 22.61
N SER A 391 -13.03 -27.77 21.54
CA SER A 391 -12.68 -27.49 20.15
C SER A 391 -13.90 -27.18 19.30
N THR A 392 -13.64 -26.58 18.13
CA THR A 392 -14.68 -26.21 17.17
C THR A 392 -14.49 -26.93 15.85
N ASP A 393 -15.60 -27.17 15.16
CA ASP A 393 -15.66 -27.74 13.82
C ASP A 393 -15.25 -26.68 12.79
N ARG A 394 -13.98 -26.26 12.86
CA ARG A 394 -13.39 -25.16 12.10
C ARG A 394 -12.10 -25.58 11.43
N PHE A 395 -11.87 -25.07 10.23
CA PHE A 395 -10.57 -25.13 9.59
C PHE A 395 -10.13 -23.78 9.01
N GLN A 396 -8.82 -23.62 8.93
CA GLN A 396 -8.16 -22.63 8.08
C GLN A 396 -7.39 -23.35 6.98
N LEU A 397 -7.48 -22.87 5.73
CA LEU A 397 -6.54 -23.29 4.69
C LEU A 397 -5.33 -22.36 4.72
N VAL A 398 -4.15 -22.94 4.89
CA VAL A 398 -2.87 -22.21 4.86
C VAL A 398 -2.05 -22.65 3.67
N VAL A 399 -1.50 -21.68 2.93
CA VAL A 399 -0.62 -21.90 1.78
C VAL A 399 0.52 -20.88 1.82
N GLY A 400 1.78 -21.30 1.76
CA GLY A 400 2.94 -20.39 1.86
C GLY A 400 2.96 -19.56 3.16
N GLY A 401 2.37 -20.07 4.24
CA GLY A 401 2.19 -19.38 5.50
C GLY A 401 1.10 -18.29 5.49
N TRP A 402 0.33 -18.15 4.42
CA TRP A 402 -0.84 -17.26 4.33
C TRP A 402 -2.11 -18.02 4.66
N GLU A 403 -2.97 -17.42 5.49
CA GLU A 403 -4.35 -17.88 5.68
C GLU A 403 -5.18 -17.43 4.48
N ILE A 404 -5.64 -18.41 3.71
CA ILE A 404 -6.40 -18.19 2.47
C ILE A 404 -7.89 -18.36 2.71
N VAL A 405 -8.28 -19.40 3.45
CA VAL A 405 -9.68 -19.73 3.76
C VAL A 405 -9.84 -19.82 5.26
N ASN A 406 -10.99 -19.37 5.75
CA ASN A 406 -11.53 -19.70 7.07
C ASN A 406 -12.94 -20.26 6.90
N ALA A 407 -13.23 -21.41 7.50
CA ALA A 407 -14.50 -22.09 7.33
C ALA A 407 -14.86 -22.93 8.56
N TYR A 408 -16.14 -23.12 8.82
CA TYR A 408 -16.62 -23.87 9.97
C TYR A 408 -18.01 -24.44 9.74
N SER A 409 -18.34 -25.50 10.48
CA SER A 409 -19.73 -25.87 10.70
C SER A 409 -20.36 -24.80 11.58
N GLU A 410 -21.54 -24.33 11.19
CA GLU A 410 -22.11 -23.12 11.74
C GLU A 410 -22.78 -23.32 13.09
N LEU A 411 -22.61 -22.33 13.98
CA LEU A 411 -23.46 -22.24 15.16
C LEU A 411 -24.86 -21.78 14.73
N ILE A 412 -25.81 -22.71 14.83
CA ILE A 412 -27.22 -22.48 14.48
C ILE A 412 -28.17 -22.53 15.69
N ASP A 413 -27.66 -22.86 16.88
CA ASP A 413 -28.44 -22.82 18.12
C ASP A 413 -28.65 -21.34 18.53
N PRO A 414 -29.90 -20.82 18.48
CA PRO A 414 -30.17 -19.42 18.80
C PRO A 414 -29.86 -19.09 20.26
N VAL A 415 -29.96 -20.06 21.18
CA VAL A 415 -29.71 -19.84 22.61
C VAL A 415 -28.22 -19.67 22.88
N ASP A 416 -27.37 -20.55 22.30
CA ASP A 416 -25.92 -20.41 22.41
C ASP A 416 -25.45 -19.14 21.69
N GLN A 417 -25.97 -18.87 20.48
CA GLN A 417 -25.62 -17.66 19.73
C GLN A 417 -25.94 -16.38 20.52
N ALA A 418 -27.12 -16.29 21.13
CA ALA A 418 -27.51 -15.15 21.98
C ALA A 418 -26.57 -14.99 23.19
N GLN A 419 -26.21 -16.09 23.86
CA GLN A 419 -25.28 -16.06 25.00
C GLN A 419 -23.89 -15.56 24.60
N ARG A 420 -23.39 -15.97 23.42
CA ARG A 420 -22.10 -15.52 22.90
C ARG A 420 -22.12 -14.04 22.53
N PHE A 421 -23.17 -13.56 21.88
CA PHE A 421 -23.33 -12.13 21.61
C PHE A 421 -23.44 -11.30 22.89
N ASP A 422 -24.17 -11.77 23.90
CA ASP A 422 -24.25 -11.08 25.19
C ASP A 422 -22.88 -11.02 25.89
N ALA A 423 -22.09 -12.11 25.81
CA ALA A 423 -20.73 -12.14 26.35
C ALA A 423 -19.80 -11.16 25.62
N GLN A 424 -19.89 -11.08 24.29
CA GLN A 424 -19.11 -10.16 23.47
C GLN A 424 -19.51 -8.70 23.69
N SER A 425 -20.81 -8.40 23.75
CA SER A 425 -21.31 -7.05 24.06
C SER A 425 -20.81 -6.55 25.43
N LYS A 426 -20.78 -7.44 26.43
CA LYS A 426 -20.18 -7.15 27.76
C LYS A 426 -18.67 -6.92 27.69
N ALA A 427 -17.96 -7.59 26.78
CA ALA A 427 -16.54 -7.33 26.53
C ALA A 427 -16.33 -5.97 25.83
N SER A 428 -17.17 -5.62 24.85
CA SER A 428 -17.15 -4.32 24.17
C SER A 428 -17.36 -3.15 25.13
N ALA A 429 -18.32 -3.27 26.06
CA ALA A 429 -18.58 -2.27 27.10
C ALA A 429 -17.37 -2.02 28.03
N LYS A 430 -16.39 -2.94 28.05
CA LYS A 430 -15.13 -2.81 28.79
C LYS A 430 -13.98 -2.24 27.95
N GLY A 431 -14.25 -1.78 26.73
CA GLY A 431 -13.29 -1.10 25.86
C GLY A 431 -12.72 -1.92 24.70
N ASP A 432 -13.31 -3.08 24.38
CA ASP A 432 -12.96 -3.85 23.18
C ASP A 432 -13.68 -3.29 21.95
N SER A 433 -12.94 -2.63 21.05
CA SER A 433 -13.50 -1.99 19.84
C SER A 433 -13.90 -2.99 18.76
N ASP A 434 -13.39 -4.22 18.79
CA ASP A 434 -13.61 -5.24 17.75
C ASP A 434 -14.73 -6.22 18.09
N ALA A 435 -15.34 -6.10 19.27
CA ALA A 435 -16.43 -6.94 19.71
C ALA A 435 -17.75 -6.62 18.99
N HIS A 436 -18.48 -7.67 18.58
CA HIS A 436 -19.75 -7.56 17.87
C HIS A 436 -20.78 -6.73 18.65
N ARG A 437 -21.50 -5.88 17.94
CA ARG A 437 -22.80 -5.40 18.45
C ARG A 437 -23.79 -6.55 18.36
N LYS A 438 -24.61 -6.71 19.39
CA LYS A 438 -25.65 -7.75 19.40
C LYS A 438 -26.58 -7.52 18.22
N ASP A 439 -26.68 -8.53 17.35
CA ASP A 439 -27.60 -8.57 16.23
C ASP A 439 -28.83 -9.38 16.62
N ASP A 440 -29.80 -8.70 17.24
CA ASP A 440 -31.03 -9.32 17.74
C ASP A 440 -31.90 -9.88 16.60
N GLU A 441 -31.85 -9.27 15.41
CA GLU A 441 -32.63 -9.75 14.26
C GLU A 441 -32.05 -11.05 13.70
N TYR A 442 -30.72 -11.17 13.62
CA TYR A 442 -30.08 -12.43 13.23
C TYR A 442 -30.38 -13.57 14.21
N VAL A 443 -30.33 -13.31 15.53
CA VAL A 443 -30.71 -14.32 16.54
C VAL A 443 -32.17 -14.74 16.34
N LYS A 444 -33.07 -13.78 16.13
CA LYS A 444 -34.48 -14.04 15.84
C LYS A 444 -34.68 -14.84 14.56
N ALA A 445 -33.87 -14.63 13.52
CA ALA A 445 -33.91 -15.47 12.33
C ALA A 445 -33.56 -16.93 12.65
N LEU A 446 -32.53 -17.18 13.46
CA LEU A 446 -32.19 -18.54 13.92
C LEU A 446 -33.32 -19.20 14.72
N GLU A 447 -34.11 -18.44 15.48
CA GLU A 447 -35.29 -18.94 16.22
C GLU A 447 -36.39 -19.47 15.30
N TYR A 448 -36.48 -19.02 14.04
CA TYR A 448 -37.38 -19.60 13.04
C TYR A 448 -36.86 -20.91 12.44
N GLY A 449 -35.63 -21.31 12.78
CA GLY A 449 -35.00 -22.56 12.36
C GLY A 449 -34.04 -22.36 11.21
N CYS A 450 -32.75 -22.52 11.50
CA CYS A 450 -31.70 -22.63 10.49
C CYS A 450 -31.31 -24.10 10.30
N PRO A 451 -31.24 -24.62 9.05
CA PRO A 451 -30.77 -25.98 8.83
C PRO A 451 -29.31 -26.13 9.30
N PRO A 452 -28.88 -27.34 9.71
CA PRO A 452 -27.45 -27.58 9.97
C PRO A 452 -26.68 -27.21 8.71
N CYS A 453 -25.65 -26.39 8.82
CA CYS A 453 -24.95 -25.86 7.66
C CYS A 453 -23.47 -25.63 7.96
N SER A 454 -22.70 -25.41 6.91
CA SER A 454 -21.30 -24.99 7.00
C SER A 454 -21.07 -23.77 6.13
N GLY A 455 -20.37 -22.78 6.68
CA GLY A 455 -19.94 -21.58 5.99
C GLY A 455 -18.45 -21.58 5.73
N TRP A 456 -18.08 -20.76 4.75
CA TRP A 456 -16.74 -20.70 4.19
C TRP A 456 -16.48 -19.30 3.68
N GLY A 457 -15.29 -18.76 3.96
CA GLY A 457 -14.86 -17.45 3.51
C GLY A 457 -13.43 -17.43 2.99
N MET A 458 -13.20 -16.71 1.89
CA MET A 458 -11.89 -16.50 1.30
C MET A 458 -11.71 -15.06 0.83
N GLY A 459 -10.62 -14.43 1.28
CA GLY A 459 -10.17 -13.15 0.75
C GLY A 459 -9.62 -13.32 -0.66
N VAL A 460 -10.34 -12.83 -1.67
CA VAL A 460 -9.94 -12.93 -3.09
C VAL A 460 -8.60 -12.22 -3.32
N ASP A 461 -8.39 -11.08 -2.66
CA ASP A 461 -7.14 -10.31 -2.76
C ASP A 461 -5.93 -11.13 -2.29
N ARG A 462 -6.06 -11.91 -1.20
CA ARG A 462 -4.94 -12.70 -0.66
C ARG A 462 -4.52 -13.82 -1.59
N ILE A 463 -5.47 -14.60 -2.10
CA ILE A 463 -5.14 -15.71 -3.01
C ILE A 463 -4.58 -15.18 -4.34
N VAL A 464 -5.14 -14.09 -4.87
CA VAL A 464 -4.61 -13.47 -6.10
C VAL A 464 -3.21 -12.91 -5.87
N ALA A 465 -2.94 -12.26 -4.74
CA ALA A 465 -1.60 -11.78 -4.39
C ALA A 465 -0.59 -12.94 -4.33
N LEU A 466 -0.96 -14.02 -3.65
CA LEU A 466 -0.10 -15.20 -3.53
C LEU A 466 0.22 -15.82 -4.90
N LEU A 467 -0.82 -16.07 -5.72
CA LEU A 467 -0.69 -16.71 -7.04
C LEU A 467 0.02 -15.84 -8.07
N THR A 468 -0.02 -14.52 -7.89
CA THR A 468 0.68 -13.56 -8.75
C THR A 468 1.97 -13.03 -8.12
N GLN A 469 2.44 -13.67 -7.03
CA GLN A 469 3.73 -13.44 -6.38
C GLN A 469 3.92 -12.01 -5.85
N GLN A 470 2.86 -11.43 -5.31
CA GLN A 470 2.88 -10.09 -4.73
C GLN A 470 2.96 -10.14 -3.20
N GLY A 471 3.87 -9.36 -2.62
CA GLY A 471 4.03 -9.22 -1.17
C GLY A 471 3.09 -8.20 -0.54
N ASN A 472 2.40 -7.39 -1.35
CA ASN A 472 1.48 -6.35 -0.89
C ASN A 472 0.12 -6.46 -1.59
N LEU A 473 -0.98 -6.46 -0.83
CA LEU A 473 -2.33 -6.55 -1.38
C LEU A 473 -2.68 -5.36 -2.29
N ARG A 474 -2.03 -4.19 -2.13
CA ARG A 474 -2.21 -3.05 -3.04
C ARG A 474 -1.80 -3.35 -4.47
N ASP A 475 -0.96 -4.36 -4.70
CA ASP A 475 -0.52 -4.74 -6.05
C ASP A 475 -1.60 -5.44 -6.85
N VAL A 476 -2.57 -6.05 -6.17
CA VAL A 476 -3.69 -6.78 -6.76
C VAL A 476 -5.02 -6.04 -6.66
N VAL A 477 -5.00 -4.81 -6.15
CA VAL A 477 -6.11 -3.86 -6.20
C VAL A 477 -5.80 -2.78 -7.23
N LEU A 478 -6.75 -2.53 -8.13
CA LEU A 478 -6.53 -1.65 -9.27
C LEU A 478 -6.28 -0.21 -8.78
N PHE A 479 -7.13 0.26 -7.87
CA PHE A 479 -7.02 1.58 -7.26
C PHE A 479 -7.13 1.45 -5.74
N PRO A 480 -6.03 1.07 -5.05
CA PRO A 480 -6.05 0.97 -3.59
C PRO A 480 -6.25 2.35 -2.96
N LEU A 481 -6.91 2.40 -1.80
CA LEU A 481 -7.03 3.65 -1.05
C LEU A 481 -5.64 4.11 -0.59
N MET A 482 -5.27 5.32 -1.01
CA MET A 482 -4.01 5.97 -0.65
C MET A 482 -4.29 7.22 0.17
N LYS A 483 -3.42 7.51 1.13
CA LYS A 483 -3.47 8.78 1.87
C LYS A 483 -3.39 9.94 0.86
N PRO A 484 -4.30 10.92 0.87
CA PRO A 484 -4.23 12.07 -0.02
C PRO A 484 -2.91 12.83 0.14
N GLU A 485 -2.30 13.27 -0.97
CA GLU A 485 -1.09 14.13 -0.94
C GLU A 485 -1.38 15.52 -0.38
N LYS A 486 -2.64 15.97 -0.47
CA LYS A 486 -3.14 17.21 0.13
C LYS A 486 -4.36 16.89 0.98
N ALA A 487 -4.42 17.48 2.17
CA ALA A 487 -5.61 17.38 3.00
C ALA A 487 -6.82 17.94 2.25
N VAL A 488 -7.86 17.13 2.10
CA VAL A 488 -9.15 17.59 1.58
C VAL A 488 -9.93 18.12 2.78
N SER A 489 -10.11 19.44 2.87
CA SER A 489 -11.01 20.02 3.87
C SER A 489 -12.45 19.76 3.42
N TYR A 490 -13.12 18.82 4.07
CA TYR A 490 -14.57 18.70 3.96
C TYR A 490 -15.19 19.61 5.03
N GLU A 491 -15.84 20.70 4.62
CA GLU A 491 -16.72 21.46 5.51
C GLU A 491 -17.91 20.55 5.86
N ARG A 492 -17.86 19.89 7.03
CA ARG A 492 -19.09 19.28 7.57
C ARG A 492 -20.07 20.42 7.84
N SER A 493 -21.21 20.45 7.14
CA SER A 493 -22.28 21.37 7.50
C SER A 493 -22.71 21.05 8.92
N ALA A 494 -22.66 22.06 9.78
CA ALA A 494 -23.02 21.97 11.19
C ALA A 494 -24.55 21.86 11.34
N THR A 495 -25.14 20.73 10.95
CA THR A 495 -26.57 20.45 11.14
C THR A 495 -26.82 18.95 11.30
N SER A 496 -26.36 18.38 12.41
CA SER A 496 -27.09 17.30 13.09
C SER A 496 -26.64 17.24 14.55
N ASN A 497 -27.57 17.61 15.44
CA ASN A 497 -27.42 17.48 16.89
C ASN A 497 -27.45 15.99 17.23
N VAL A 498 -26.28 15.35 17.34
CA VAL A 498 -26.20 14.06 18.04
C VAL A 498 -26.22 14.35 19.54
N HIS A 499 -27.30 13.93 20.20
CA HIS A 499 -27.42 13.91 21.64
C HIS A 499 -26.29 13.07 22.27
N GLN A 500 -25.48 13.74 23.09
CA GLN A 500 -24.66 13.10 24.11
C GLN A 500 -25.54 12.48 25.20
N SER A 501 -25.28 11.22 25.53
CA SER A 501 -25.30 10.70 26.91
C SER A 501 -24.22 9.61 26.98
N SER A 502 -23.32 9.50 27.96
CA SER A 502 -23.12 10.19 29.24
C SER A 502 -21.61 10.25 29.55
N LYS A 503 -21.03 11.46 29.64
CA LYS A 503 -19.71 11.68 30.26
C LYS A 503 -19.90 11.96 31.75
N LEU A 504 -19.33 11.11 32.60
CA LEU A 504 -19.07 11.45 34.00
C LEU A 504 -17.76 12.25 34.09
N LYS A 505 -17.95 13.55 34.34
CA LYS A 505 -17.10 14.54 35.02
C LYS A 505 -15.56 14.32 34.99
N ALA A 506 -14.89 15.17 34.21
CA ALA A 506 -13.71 15.89 34.67
C ALA A 506 -13.97 17.40 34.47
N GLN A 507 -13.68 18.17 35.52
CA GLN A 507 -14.06 19.57 35.67
C GLN A 507 -13.37 20.49 34.67
N SER A 508 -14.12 21.52 34.31
CA SER A 508 -13.81 22.64 33.42
C SER A 508 -12.74 23.58 33.95
N SER A 509 -11.92 24.11 33.04
CA SER A 509 -11.58 25.54 33.07
C SER A 509 -11.42 26.07 31.64
N SER A 510 -12.39 26.91 31.26
CA SER A 510 -12.36 28.05 30.35
C SER A 510 -11.31 28.13 29.22
N VAL A 511 -11.86 28.24 28.02
CA VAL A 511 -11.26 28.83 26.81
C VAL A 511 -10.49 30.11 27.13
N SER A 512 -9.21 30.15 26.76
CA SER A 512 -8.53 31.41 26.44
C SER A 512 -7.91 31.32 25.04
N SER A 513 -8.05 32.44 24.34
CA SER A 513 -7.43 32.86 23.09
C SER A 513 -6.20 32.08 22.60
N LEU A 514 -6.12 31.88 21.27
CA LEU A 514 -4.90 31.59 20.51
C LEU A 514 -3.67 32.21 21.20
N PRO A 515 -2.62 31.42 21.53
CA PRO A 515 -1.45 32.01 22.15
C PRO A 515 -0.77 32.95 21.15
N PRO A 516 -0.08 33.99 21.63
CA PRO A 516 0.72 34.86 20.77
C PRO A 516 1.85 34.03 20.11
N PRO A 517 2.58 34.61 19.14
CA PRO A 517 3.68 33.96 18.42
C PRO A 517 4.93 33.72 19.29
N SER A 518 4.77 33.07 20.45
CA SER A 518 5.84 32.71 21.39
C SER A 518 5.69 31.30 21.95
N SER A 519 4.81 30.44 21.38
CA SER A 519 4.64 29.03 21.81
C SER A 519 5.19 28.00 20.82
N MET A 520 5.86 28.43 19.73
CA MET A 520 6.48 27.51 18.75
C MET A 520 7.90 27.05 19.12
N LEU A 521 8.50 27.62 20.18
CA LEU A 521 9.82 27.25 20.65
C LEU A 521 9.70 26.39 21.91
N LEU A 522 9.35 25.13 21.72
CA LEU A 522 9.63 24.09 22.71
C LEU A 522 11.13 23.72 22.60
N GLU A 523 12.01 24.63 22.99
CA GLU A 523 13.42 24.30 23.18
C GLU A 523 13.55 23.70 24.59
N HIS A 524 13.46 22.38 24.66
CA HIS A 524 13.39 21.65 25.93
C HIS A 524 14.74 21.47 26.64
N ALA A 525 15.85 21.74 25.97
CA ALA A 525 17.19 21.60 26.51
C ALA A 525 18.18 22.58 25.86
N SER A 526 19.15 23.07 26.65
CA SER A 526 20.25 23.91 26.16
C SER A 526 21.56 23.14 26.25
N TYR A 527 22.18 22.91 25.09
CA TYR A 527 23.47 22.23 24.97
C TYR A 527 24.45 23.01 24.07
N GLY A 528 24.18 24.30 23.85
CA GLY A 528 25.08 25.20 23.10
C GLY A 528 26.49 25.31 23.69
N HIS A 529 26.66 25.10 25.00
CA HIS A 529 27.97 25.04 25.65
C HIS A 529 28.88 23.91 25.11
N LEU A 530 28.32 22.91 24.42
CA LEU A 530 29.06 21.84 23.76
C LEU A 530 29.68 22.25 22.42
N LEU A 531 29.42 23.46 21.92
CA LEU A 531 29.91 23.91 20.61
C LEU A 531 31.44 23.74 20.42
N PRO A 532 32.32 24.07 21.39
CA PRO A 532 33.76 23.78 21.25
C PRO A 532 34.07 22.28 21.14
N ALA A 533 33.35 21.45 21.90
CA ALA A 533 33.52 20.00 21.88
C ALA A 533 32.98 19.38 20.58
N ALA A 534 31.90 19.94 20.02
CA ALA A 534 31.36 19.55 18.72
C ALA A 534 32.40 19.75 17.60
N HIS A 535 33.09 20.89 17.55
CA HIS A 535 34.18 21.11 16.60
C HIS A 535 35.28 20.05 16.77
N GLY A 536 35.67 19.73 18.01
CA GLY A 536 36.65 18.67 18.28
C GLY A 536 36.22 17.29 17.76
N LEU A 537 34.94 16.94 17.89
CA LEU A 537 34.40 15.68 17.35
C LEU A 537 34.39 15.66 15.82
N LEU A 538 34.02 16.77 15.17
CA LEU A 538 34.06 16.86 13.70
C LEU A 538 35.48 16.67 13.17
N GLU A 539 36.48 17.33 13.77
CA GLU A 539 37.88 17.16 13.37
C GLU A 539 38.41 15.74 13.60
N ALA A 540 37.88 15.02 14.59
CA ALA A 540 38.33 13.67 14.94
C ALA A 540 37.61 12.54 14.19
N HIS A 541 36.41 12.79 13.67
CA HIS A 541 35.50 11.74 13.22
C HIS A 541 34.78 12.00 11.89
N ALA A 542 34.83 13.22 11.35
CA ALA A 542 34.23 13.54 10.07
C ALA A 542 35.32 13.83 9.03
N ASP A 543 35.45 12.93 8.06
CA ASP A 543 36.35 13.03 6.91
C ASP A 543 35.58 13.45 5.66
N ALA A 544 34.63 12.62 5.21
CA ALA A 544 33.87 12.82 3.98
C ALA A 544 32.64 13.71 4.20
N THR A 545 32.02 13.63 5.38
CA THR A 545 30.81 14.41 5.72
C THR A 545 31.10 15.77 6.33
N LYS A 546 32.37 16.13 6.58
CA LYS A 546 32.73 17.37 7.29
C LYS A 546 32.09 18.63 6.70
N ALA A 547 32.11 18.78 5.37
CA ALA A 547 31.49 19.94 4.71
C ALA A 547 29.95 19.96 4.89
N HIS A 548 29.29 18.80 4.87
CA HIS A 548 27.86 18.69 5.14
C HIS A 548 27.54 19.09 6.58
N LEU A 549 28.26 18.55 7.56
CA LEU A 549 28.05 18.85 8.98
C LEU A 549 28.26 20.33 9.32
N VAL A 550 29.31 20.96 8.77
CA VAL A 550 29.57 22.40 8.95
C VAL A 550 28.46 23.23 8.29
N ALA A 551 28.02 22.86 7.09
CA ALA A 551 26.93 23.53 6.39
C ALA A 551 25.61 23.44 7.15
N THR A 552 25.24 22.25 7.62
CA THR A 552 24.02 21.99 8.41
C THR A 552 24.06 22.73 9.74
N GLY A 553 25.21 22.77 10.42
CA GLY A 553 25.40 23.58 11.63
C GLY A 553 25.17 25.08 11.38
N ALA A 554 25.77 25.64 10.32
CA ALA A 554 25.59 27.05 9.97
C ALA A 554 24.14 27.39 9.60
N ALA A 555 23.48 26.52 8.83
CA ALA A 555 22.09 26.69 8.45
C ALA A 555 21.15 26.62 9.66
N MET A 556 21.38 25.68 10.58
CA MET A 556 20.66 25.59 11.85
C MET A 556 20.85 26.84 12.72
N GLU A 557 22.05 27.40 12.78
CA GLU A 557 22.31 28.67 13.49
C GLU A 557 21.48 29.84 12.90
N ALA A 558 21.36 29.89 11.57
CA ALA A 558 20.57 30.92 10.88
C ALA A 558 19.06 30.73 11.07
N LEU A 559 18.59 29.48 11.04
CA LEU A 559 17.19 29.13 11.31
C LEU A 559 16.82 29.43 12.77
N ALA A 560 17.74 29.22 13.71
CA ALA A 560 17.55 29.61 15.11
C ALA A 560 17.32 31.12 15.23
N LYS A 561 18.12 31.95 14.55
CA LYS A 561 17.93 33.41 14.50
C LYS A 561 16.57 33.80 13.90
N LYS A 562 16.12 33.08 12.87
CA LYS A 562 14.84 33.32 12.19
C LYS A 562 13.64 32.99 13.09
N PHE A 563 13.68 31.86 13.78
CA PHE A 563 12.56 31.34 14.55
C PHE A 563 12.63 31.65 16.05
N GLY A 564 13.74 32.24 16.52
CA GLY A 564 13.94 32.68 17.90
C GLY A 564 14.54 31.63 18.84
N GLY A 565 15.17 30.57 18.33
CA GLY A 565 15.84 29.54 19.13
C GLY A 565 17.27 29.89 19.55
N ASP A 566 17.85 29.13 20.48
CA ASP A 566 19.24 29.29 20.89
C ASP A 566 20.21 28.88 19.77
N THR A 567 20.95 29.87 19.27
CA THR A 567 21.79 29.72 18.08
C THR A 567 22.90 28.69 18.26
N GLN A 568 23.44 28.56 19.48
CA GLN A 568 24.51 27.60 19.77
C GLN A 568 23.95 26.18 19.87
N THR A 569 22.81 25.99 20.52
CA THR A 569 22.13 24.69 20.66
C THR A 569 21.75 24.13 19.29
N TRP A 570 21.13 24.94 18.43
CA TRP A 570 20.74 24.50 17.09
C TRP A 570 21.95 24.19 16.22
N LYS A 571 23.02 25.01 16.32
CA LYS A 571 24.28 24.76 15.64
C LYS A 571 24.92 23.44 16.06
N VAL A 572 24.95 23.13 17.35
CA VAL A 572 25.47 21.85 17.87
C VAL A 572 24.68 20.67 17.30
N ALA A 573 23.34 20.73 17.30
CA ALA A 573 22.51 19.68 16.72
C ALA A 573 22.80 19.47 15.22
N GLY A 574 22.87 20.56 14.46
CA GLY A 574 23.20 20.50 13.03
C GLY A 574 24.61 19.99 12.74
N MET A 575 25.60 20.34 13.57
CA MET A 575 26.98 19.86 13.38
C MET A 575 27.13 18.37 13.66
N LEU A 576 26.35 17.81 14.59
CA LEU A 576 26.57 16.44 15.09
C LEU A 576 25.57 15.42 14.53
N HIS A 577 24.59 15.84 13.71
CA HIS A 577 23.48 14.98 13.31
C HIS A 577 23.90 13.70 12.58
N ASP A 578 24.92 13.78 11.72
CA ASP A 578 25.44 12.66 10.92
C ASP A 578 26.89 12.28 11.30
N LEU A 579 27.31 12.56 12.54
CA LEU A 579 28.71 12.36 12.96
C LEU A 579 29.18 10.90 12.86
N ASP A 580 28.27 9.95 12.95
CA ASP A 580 28.55 8.52 12.81
C ASP A 580 28.69 8.05 11.36
N TRP A 581 28.18 8.80 10.38
CA TRP A 581 28.01 8.35 8.99
C TRP A 581 29.30 7.83 8.34
N ASP A 582 30.43 8.51 8.56
CA ASP A 582 31.73 8.11 7.98
C ASP A 582 32.25 6.78 8.55
N LYS A 583 31.69 6.29 9.66
CA LYS A 583 32.05 5.03 10.32
C LYS A 583 31.14 3.85 9.96
N LEU A 584 30.05 4.08 9.24
CA LEU A 584 28.99 3.09 9.04
C LEU A 584 29.07 2.35 7.69
N ASP A 585 30.05 2.64 6.82
CA ASP A 585 30.16 2.05 5.47
C ASP A 585 28.82 2.03 4.69
N LYS A 586 28.02 3.11 4.84
CA LYS A 586 26.68 3.29 4.25
C LYS A 586 25.60 2.34 4.79
N ASP A 587 25.78 1.78 5.99
CA ASP A 587 24.71 1.07 6.70
C ASP A 587 23.70 2.06 7.28
N TYR A 588 22.62 2.27 6.53
CA TYR A 588 21.52 3.14 6.93
C TYR A 588 20.78 2.64 8.18
N ARG A 589 20.85 1.36 8.55
CA ARG A 589 20.12 0.82 9.71
C ARG A 589 20.77 1.17 11.04
N GLU A 590 22.08 1.36 11.02
CA GLU A 590 22.89 1.71 12.19
C GLU A 590 23.02 3.23 12.37
N HIS A 591 22.55 4.02 11.40
CA HIS A 591 22.58 5.48 11.43
C HIS A 591 21.80 6.05 12.61
N CYS A 592 22.36 7.05 13.30
CA CYS A 592 21.86 7.59 14.56
C CYS A 592 21.71 6.55 15.70
N GLY A 593 22.33 5.39 15.56
CA GLY A 593 22.25 4.24 16.47
C GLY A 593 23.24 4.32 17.63
N ASP A 594 23.88 3.19 17.94
CA ASP A 594 24.80 3.06 19.06
C ASP A 594 26.14 3.80 18.82
N THR A 595 26.58 3.87 17.57
CA THR A 595 27.81 4.59 17.19
C THR A 595 27.70 6.08 17.49
N LEU A 596 26.61 6.73 17.08
CA LEU A 596 26.34 8.13 17.40
C LEU A 596 26.23 8.34 18.92
N ALA A 597 25.46 7.48 19.60
CA ALA A 597 25.29 7.58 21.06
C ALA A 597 26.63 7.48 21.80
N HIS A 598 27.52 6.58 21.36
CA HIS A 598 28.85 6.45 21.92
C HIS A 598 29.69 7.72 21.68
N LEU A 599 29.68 8.28 20.48
CA LEU A 599 30.44 9.49 20.15
C LEU A 599 29.98 10.69 20.99
N LEU A 600 28.66 10.89 21.11
CA LEU A 600 28.08 11.94 21.92
C LEU A 600 28.40 11.77 23.42
N SER A 601 28.50 10.53 23.91
CA SER A 601 28.86 10.27 25.31
C SER A 601 30.27 10.77 25.69
N THR A 602 31.21 10.82 24.73
CA THR A 602 32.60 11.26 24.98
C THR A 602 32.69 12.74 25.38
N ILE A 603 31.72 13.55 24.95
CA ILE A 603 31.61 14.97 25.30
C ILE A 603 30.57 15.24 26.39
N LYS A 604 30.05 14.17 27.02
CA LYS A 604 28.97 14.23 28.03
C LYS A 604 27.72 14.93 27.50
N ALA A 605 27.37 14.68 26.23
CA ALA A 605 26.15 15.21 25.65
C ALA A 605 24.91 14.73 26.42
N PRO A 606 23.91 15.59 26.63
CA PRO A 606 22.64 15.20 27.24
C PRO A 606 21.83 14.30 26.29
N GLU A 607 20.94 13.47 26.85
CA GLU A 607 20.09 12.57 26.05
C GLU A 607 19.17 13.33 25.08
N GLU A 608 18.81 14.56 25.43
CA GLU A 608 18.00 15.45 24.61
C GLU A 608 18.67 15.78 23.27
N LEU A 609 20.00 15.99 23.25
CA LEU A 609 20.74 16.21 21.99
C LEU A 609 20.65 14.97 21.08
N LEU A 610 20.80 13.78 21.64
CA LEU A 610 20.67 12.54 20.86
C LEU A 610 19.23 12.35 20.34
N GLY A 611 18.23 12.72 21.13
CA GLY A 611 16.82 12.70 20.70
C GLY A 611 16.53 13.71 19.59
N ASP A 612 17.08 14.92 19.70
CA ASP A 612 16.92 15.97 18.70
C ASP A 612 17.63 15.64 17.39
N ILE A 613 18.80 15.00 17.45
CA ILE A 613 19.46 14.44 16.27
C ILE A 613 18.60 13.32 15.69
N ARG A 614 18.21 12.31 16.46
CA ARG A 614 17.43 11.16 15.96
C ARG A 614 16.13 11.56 15.25
N ALA A 615 15.55 12.70 15.61
CA ALA A 615 14.36 13.22 14.94
C ALA A 615 14.56 13.55 13.46
N HIS A 616 15.78 13.80 12.96
CA HIS A 616 15.99 14.00 11.52
C HIS A 616 15.83 12.68 10.74
N TYR A 617 16.12 11.53 11.35
CA TYR A 617 15.96 10.23 10.71
C TYR A 617 14.56 9.63 10.97
N GLN A 618 13.54 10.31 10.44
CA GLN A 618 12.12 10.04 10.72
C GLN A 618 11.69 8.59 10.44
N SER A 619 12.24 7.92 9.42
CA SER A 619 11.85 6.55 9.08
C SER A 619 12.23 5.51 10.14
N MET A 620 13.26 5.77 10.95
CA MET A 620 13.70 4.89 12.03
C MET A 620 13.23 5.35 13.41
N TYR A 621 13.27 6.67 13.66
CA TYR A 621 13.13 7.21 15.01
C TYR A 621 11.90 8.11 15.19
N GLY A 622 11.11 8.36 14.15
CA GLY A 622 10.01 9.35 14.16
C GLY A 622 8.87 9.05 15.12
N GLU A 623 8.62 7.78 15.45
CA GLU A 623 7.61 7.40 16.46
C GLU A 623 8.04 7.82 17.89
N LYS A 624 9.34 7.67 18.20
CA LYS A 624 9.89 7.98 19.53
C LYS A 624 10.29 9.46 19.65
N TYR A 625 10.76 10.07 18.56
CA TYR A 625 11.22 11.45 18.49
C TYR A 625 10.49 12.18 17.35
N PRO A 626 9.22 12.56 17.58
CA PRO A 626 8.42 13.24 16.56
C PRO A 626 8.96 14.65 16.28
N LEU A 627 8.57 15.22 15.13
CA LEU A 627 8.87 16.61 14.75
C LEU A 627 7.98 17.61 15.50
N ASP A 628 8.02 17.58 16.82
CA ASP A 628 7.20 18.36 17.74
C ASP A 628 7.83 19.70 18.15
N THR A 629 9.15 19.86 18.00
CA THR A 629 9.86 21.12 18.25
C THR A 629 10.30 21.81 16.96
N MET A 630 10.49 23.14 17.01
CA MET A 630 10.99 23.88 15.84
C MET A 630 12.42 23.50 15.47
N LEU A 631 13.27 23.15 16.46
CA LEU A 631 14.62 22.65 16.23
C LEU A 631 14.58 21.37 15.39
N ARG A 632 13.78 20.37 15.79
CA ARG A 632 13.66 19.09 15.08
C ARG A 632 13.11 19.28 13.66
N LYS A 633 12.08 20.12 13.51
CA LYS A 633 11.52 20.47 12.19
C LYS A 633 12.56 21.12 11.29
N CYS A 634 13.36 22.06 11.82
CA CYS A 634 14.41 22.73 11.07
C CYS A 634 15.51 21.75 10.67
N LEU A 635 15.99 20.93 11.62
CA LEU A 635 17.05 19.95 11.37
C LEU A 635 16.62 18.95 10.29
N TYR A 636 15.39 18.42 10.41
CA TYR A 636 14.79 17.56 9.40
C TYR A 636 14.75 18.24 8.02
N CYS A 637 14.21 19.46 7.90
CA CYS A 637 14.12 20.08 6.57
C CYS A 637 15.48 20.48 5.97
N VAL A 638 16.46 20.85 6.79
CA VAL A 638 17.70 21.49 6.33
C VAL A 638 18.79 20.51 5.96
N ASP A 639 18.79 19.31 6.55
CA ASP A 639 19.72 18.22 6.27
C ASP A 639 19.86 17.96 4.75
N GLU A 640 18.80 17.52 4.09
CA GLU A 640 18.83 17.26 2.65
C GLU A 640 19.15 18.50 1.80
N LEU A 641 18.80 19.70 2.28
CA LEU A 641 19.02 20.94 1.55
C LEU A 641 20.49 21.35 1.50
N THR A 642 21.25 21.20 2.59
CA THR A 642 22.68 21.58 2.62
C THR A 642 23.50 20.67 1.72
N GLY A 643 23.28 19.35 1.78
CA GLY A 643 23.87 18.39 0.85
C GLY A 643 23.51 18.71 -0.62
N PHE A 644 22.26 19.11 -0.88
CA PHE A 644 21.84 19.51 -2.23
C PHE A 644 22.53 20.79 -2.72
N ILE A 645 22.68 21.81 -1.88
CA ILE A 645 23.38 23.07 -2.24
C ILE A 645 24.86 22.80 -2.50
N ILE A 646 25.49 21.91 -1.73
CA ILE A 646 26.88 21.45 -1.99
C ILE A 646 26.96 20.81 -3.38
N ALA A 647 26.05 19.92 -3.73
CA ALA A 647 26.00 19.31 -5.06
C ALA A 647 25.80 20.36 -6.17
N VAL A 648 24.91 21.34 -5.97
CA VAL A 648 24.68 22.46 -6.92
C VAL A 648 25.94 23.29 -7.10
N THR A 649 26.73 23.46 -6.03
CA THR A 649 28.01 24.19 -6.07
C THR A 649 29.04 23.47 -6.94
N TYR A 650 29.17 22.14 -6.80
CA TYR A 650 30.15 21.36 -7.58
C TYR A 650 29.93 21.36 -9.09
N VAL A 651 28.69 21.62 -9.55
CA VAL A 651 28.40 21.74 -10.98
C VAL A 651 28.48 23.17 -11.51
N ARG A 652 28.85 24.14 -10.68
CA ARG A 652 29.21 25.49 -11.13
C ARG A 652 30.58 25.49 -11.79
N PRO A 653 30.81 26.25 -12.87
CA PRO A 653 32.14 26.36 -13.50
C PRO A 653 33.25 26.79 -12.53
N SER A 654 32.93 27.70 -11.60
CA SER A 654 33.86 28.18 -10.57
C SER A 654 34.05 27.20 -9.41
N LYS A 655 33.11 26.26 -9.24
CA LYS A 655 32.95 25.42 -8.04
C LYS A 655 32.85 26.22 -6.74
N LYS A 656 32.45 27.49 -6.82
CA LYS A 656 32.34 28.39 -5.67
C LYS A 656 30.89 28.58 -5.24
N ILE A 657 30.60 28.45 -3.95
CA ILE A 657 29.25 28.65 -3.40
C ILE A 657 28.79 30.10 -3.55
N ALA A 658 29.74 31.04 -3.63
CA ALA A 658 29.47 32.45 -3.93
C ALA A 658 28.64 32.65 -5.22
N ASP A 659 28.81 31.78 -6.21
CA ASP A 659 28.15 31.84 -7.52
C ASP A 659 26.83 31.06 -7.57
N VAL A 660 26.40 30.49 -6.45
CA VAL A 660 25.11 29.82 -6.32
C VAL A 660 24.05 30.85 -5.93
N GLU A 661 22.93 30.84 -6.65
CA GLU A 661 21.76 31.67 -6.42
C GLU A 661 20.54 30.80 -6.05
N VAL A 662 19.56 31.36 -5.34
CA VAL A 662 18.31 30.65 -5.00
C VAL A 662 17.64 30.04 -6.23
N LYS A 663 17.49 30.82 -7.31
CA LYS A 663 16.90 30.34 -8.58
C LYS A 663 17.63 29.14 -9.16
N SER A 664 18.95 29.08 -8.95
CA SER A 664 19.79 28.00 -9.42
C SER A 664 19.53 26.71 -8.64
N VAL A 665 19.40 26.81 -7.31
CA VAL A 665 19.03 25.69 -6.44
C VAL A 665 17.61 25.22 -6.73
N THR A 666 16.64 26.13 -6.79
CA THR A 666 15.22 25.79 -6.99
C THR A 666 14.93 25.25 -8.38
N LYS A 667 15.65 25.71 -9.41
CA LYS A 667 15.62 25.09 -10.75
C LYS A 667 16.16 23.67 -10.71
N LYS A 668 17.26 23.43 -10.00
CA LYS A 668 17.88 22.10 -9.90
C LYS A 668 17.05 21.14 -9.04
N LEU A 669 16.33 21.61 -8.03
CA LEU A 669 15.38 20.78 -7.27
C LEU A 669 14.32 20.13 -8.17
N LYS A 670 13.95 20.77 -9.30
CA LYS A 670 13.01 20.22 -10.29
C LYS A 670 13.61 19.14 -11.20
N ASP A 671 14.93 19.04 -11.26
CA ASP A 671 15.68 18.05 -12.03
C ASP A 671 15.93 16.81 -11.15
N LYS A 672 15.09 15.78 -11.29
CA LYS A 672 15.15 14.57 -10.46
C LYS A 672 16.41 13.72 -10.70
N SER A 673 17.09 13.91 -11.84
CA SER A 673 18.32 13.17 -12.16
C SER A 673 19.55 13.71 -11.43
N PHE A 674 19.54 15.00 -11.10
CA PHE A 674 20.65 15.69 -10.47
C PHE A 674 20.66 15.46 -8.96
N ALA A 675 21.71 14.89 -8.38
CA ALA A 675 21.71 14.49 -6.96
C ALA A 675 20.47 13.62 -6.63
N ALA A 676 20.36 12.49 -7.33
CA ALA A 676 19.19 11.60 -7.25
C ALA A 676 18.98 10.96 -5.86
N GLN A 677 20.02 10.93 -5.03
CA GLN A 677 19.97 10.40 -3.66
C GLN A 677 19.35 11.38 -2.65
N VAL A 678 19.18 12.66 -3.02
CA VAL A 678 18.61 13.67 -2.12
C VAL A 678 17.09 13.51 -2.04
N ASP A 679 16.56 13.37 -0.83
CA ASP A 679 15.12 13.40 -0.58
C ASP A 679 14.58 14.83 -0.69
N ARG A 680 14.11 15.16 -1.90
CA ARG A 680 13.48 16.46 -2.19
C ARG A 680 12.18 16.67 -1.42
N SER A 681 11.50 15.59 -1.01
CA SER A 681 10.24 15.70 -0.27
C SER A 681 10.49 16.27 1.12
N GLN A 682 11.61 15.90 1.76
CA GLN A 682 12.07 16.44 3.04
C GLN A 682 12.36 17.95 2.96
N ILE A 683 13.03 18.41 1.90
CA ILE A 683 13.26 19.84 1.64
C ILE A 683 11.93 20.59 1.42
N GLN A 684 11.00 20.00 0.66
CA GLN A 684 9.71 20.62 0.33
C GLN A 684 8.75 20.71 1.52
N GLN A 685 8.97 19.95 2.58
CA GLN A 685 8.19 20.05 3.81
C GLN A 685 8.42 21.37 4.58
N CYS A 686 9.42 22.18 4.21
CA CYS A 686 9.67 23.47 4.88
C CYS A 686 8.43 24.38 4.93
N GLU A 687 7.60 24.42 3.88
CA GLU A 687 6.40 25.25 3.85
C GLU A 687 5.36 24.80 4.88
N ALA A 688 5.21 23.48 5.06
CA ALA A 688 4.25 22.89 5.99
C ALA A 688 4.77 22.88 7.45
N LEU A 689 6.05 22.58 7.64
CA LEU A 689 6.66 22.40 8.96
C LEU A 689 7.17 23.71 9.56
N LEU A 690 7.76 24.58 8.74
CA LEU A 690 8.42 25.82 9.18
C LEU A 690 7.59 27.07 8.89
N GLY A 691 6.57 26.98 8.02
CA GLY A 691 5.71 28.10 7.67
C GLY A 691 6.39 29.19 6.85
N ILE A 692 7.51 28.88 6.18
CA ILE A 692 8.24 29.78 5.28
C ILE A 692 8.26 29.22 3.85
N PRO A 693 8.14 30.06 2.79
CA PRO A 693 8.22 29.60 1.40
C PRO A 693 9.55 28.91 1.07
N LEU A 694 9.54 27.97 0.12
CA LEU A 694 10.75 27.24 -0.29
C LEU A 694 11.88 28.18 -0.72
N ASP A 695 11.59 29.24 -1.48
CA ASP A 695 12.60 30.21 -1.93
C ASP A 695 13.24 30.95 -0.73
N GLU A 696 12.47 31.26 0.31
CA GLU A 696 12.97 31.89 1.54
C GLU A 696 13.83 30.90 2.34
N PHE A 697 13.38 29.66 2.48
CA PHE A 697 14.15 28.60 3.15
C PHE A 697 15.49 28.35 2.46
N VAL A 698 15.49 28.26 1.13
CA VAL A 698 16.71 28.14 0.32
C VAL A 698 17.61 29.36 0.49
N GLN A 699 17.05 30.57 0.53
CA GLN A 699 17.83 31.80 0.73
C GLN A 699 18.54 31.81 2.09
N ILE A 700 17.82 31.52 3.19
CA ILE A 700 18.38 31.48 4.55
C ILE A 700 19.53 30.47 4.63
N THR A 701 19.31 29.26 4.12
CA THR A 701 20.32 28.19 4.14
C THR A 701 21.53 28.55 3.28
N LEU A 702 21.31 29.08 2.07
CA LEU A 702 22.38 29.45 1.15
C LEU A 702 23.24 30.60 1.70
N ASP A 703 22.64 31.63 2.30
CA ASP A 703 23.39 32.74 2.90
C ASP A 703 24.21 32.28 4.11
N ALA A 704 23.65 31.38 4.92
CA ALA A 704 24.37 30.77 6.04
C ALA A 704 25.59 29.97 5.56
N MET A 705 25.44 29.15 4.51
CA MET A 705 26.55 28.40 3.93
C MET A 705 27.61 29.30 3.29
N LYS A 706 27.20 30.41 2.63
CA LYS A 706 28.14 31.41 2.09
C LYS A 706 28.98 32.06 3.17
N ALA A 707 28.42 32.29 4.36
CA ALA A 707 29.15 32.87 5.49
C ALA A 707 30.27 31.97 6.03
N VAL A 708 30.16 30.65 5.83
CA VAL A 708 31.17 29.64 6.23
C VAL A 708 31.89 28.99 5.05
N ALA A 709 31.84 29.60 3.86
CA ALA A 709 32.39 29.03 2.62
C ALA A 709 33.86 28.56 2.75
N GLY A 710 34.68 29.32 3.49
CA GLY A 710 36.08 28.96 3.78
C GLY A 710 36.24 27.63 4.52
N ASP A 711 35.32 27.31 5.43
CA ASP A 711 35.33 26.07 6.22
C ASP A 711 34.74 24.88 5.44
N LEU A 712 33.92 25.16 4.42
CA LEU A 712 33.33 24.16 3.53
C LEU A 712 34.30 23.69 2.42
N GLY A 713 35.37 24.45 2.15
CA GLY A 713 36.20 24.26 0.97
C GLY A 713 35.46 24.52 -0.35
N LEU A 714 34.41 25.36 -0.31
CA LEU A 714 33.49 25.68 -1.40
C LEU A 714 33.42 27.18 -1.68
#